data_AF-A0A1D1YCS4-F1
#
_entry.id   AF-A0A1D1YCS4-F1
#
_cell.length_a   1.000
_cell.length_b   1.000
_cell.length_c   1.000
_cell.angle_alpha   90.00
_cell.angle_beta   90.00
_cell.angle_gamma   90.00
#
_symmetry.space_group_name_H-M   'P 1'
#
loop_
_entity.id
_entity.type
_entity.pdbx_description
1 polymer ?
#
loop_
_entity_poly.entity_id
_entity_poly.type
_entity_poly.pdbx_seq_one_letter_code
_entity_poly.pdbx_strand_id
1 'polypeptide(L)'
;KPLFRRPSNCCSRERERDKERERESCLWRGVDGGEKGSSASSPKPSCRVVIMVRKRRTELPGAGEGSGSQEASGSGGRGGSQRPAERAPMPQMQGGGGSGRGWVPPNPQHPQQLGGRGGGRGGGSQARGGMVHQQPYGAPEHEGRGGHLPRGGMPPQQYHGRRGGVGGGRGGGPSSASPSRPPVPELHQATQSSYQASHSSASQASSSQLSEKASAEMSQQFLQLSLQTEAPSSQATLAVSSVAPSSKSMRFPLRPGKGSVGMRCIVKANHFFAELPNKDLHQYDVSITPEVTSRGVNRAVMEQLVKMYRESHLGGRLPAYDGRKSLYTAGPLPFPSKEFSIILDDEDEGAGPPRRERQFRVVIKFAARADLHHLEMFLAGRQADAPQEALQVLDIVLRELPTKRYSPVGRSFYSPDLGRRQPLGEGLESWRGFYQSIRPTQMGLSLNIDMSSTAFIEPLPVIEFVTQLLNRDVTVRPLSDADRVKIKKALRGVKVEVTHRGNMRRKYRISGLTSQATRELTFPVDDRGTMKSVVQYFHETYGFVIQHSSLPCLQVGNQQRPNYLPMEVCKIVEGQRYSKRLNERQITQLLKVTCQRPQDRELDILQTVHHNAYQDDPYAKEFGIKISEKLASVEARILPAPWLKYHDTGREKDCLPRVGQWNMMNKKMFHGGRVHNWACINFSRNVQDSLAHRFCVELAQMCQISGMEFTADPVLPPLIARPEQVERALKARYHDAMSILQPQGKELDLLIVILPDNNGSLYGDLKRICETDLGLVSQCCLTKHVFKMSKQYLANVALKINVKVGGRNTVLVDALTRRIPLVSDRPTIIFGADVTHPHPGEDSSPSIAAVVASQDWPEVTKYAGLVSAQAHRQELIQDLFKVYQDPVRGTVTGGMIRELLISFKRATGEKPQRIIFY
;
A
#
# COMPACT_ATOMS: atom_id res chain seq x y z
N LYS A 1 68.15 30.62 -16.93
CA LYS A 1 66.98 29.90 -17.50
C LYS A 1 65.72 30.36 -16.75
N PRO A 2 64.86 31.22 -17.34
CA PRO A 2 63.72 31.83 -16.61
C PRO A 2 62.35 31.71 -17.34
N LEU A 3 61.34 32.38 -16.76
CA LEU A 3 60.09 32.90 -17.37
C LEU A 3 58.90 31.96 -17.71
N PHE A 4 57.85 32.10 -16.88
CA PHE A 4 56.49 32.57 -17.26
C PHE A 4 56.15 32.80 -18.74
N ARG A 5 54.90 32.49 -19.13
CA ARG A 5 53.94 33.50 -19.67
C ARG A 5 52.47 33.04 -19.75
N ARG A 6 51.55 34.02 -19.77
CA ARG A 6 50.15 33.90 -20.26
C ARG A 6 50.11 34.13 -21.78
N PRO A 7 49.01 33.74 -22.45
CA PRO A 7 48.12 34.75 -23.06
C PRO A 7 46.63 34.49 -22.72
N SER A 8 45.63 35.38 -22.87
CA SER A 8 45.43 36.71 -23.49
C SER A 8 45.16 36.80 -25.01
N ASN A 9 43.87 36.82 -25.36
CA ASN A 9 43.17 37.48 -26.49
C ASN A 9 43.74 37.45 -27.94
N CYS A 10 42.95 36.85 -28.83
CA CYS A 10 42.60 37.34 -30.20
C CYS A 10 41.13 36.90 -30.44
N CYS A 11 40.21 37.68 -31.03
CA CYS A 11 40.17 38.26 -32.39
C CYS A 11 40.18 37.16 -33.49
N SER A 12 39.29 37.14 -34.49
CA SER A 12 38.47 38.21 -35.10
C SER A 12 37.26 37.65 -35.91
N ARG A 13 36.47 38.54 -36.57
CA ARG A 13 35.27 38.28 -37.43
C ARG A 13 34.02 37.82 -36.66
N GLU A 14 32.95 38.60 -36.47
CA GLU A 14 32.38 39.80 -37.13
C GLU A 14 31.58 39.54 -38.45
N ARG A 15 30.33 40.03 -38.45
CA ARG A 15 29.43 40.43 -39.57
C ARG A 15 28.56 39.44 -40.39
N GLU A 16 27.25 39.59 -40.15
CA GLU A 16 26.19 40.00 -41.11
C GLU A 16 25.79 39.12 -42.33
N ARG A 17 24.58 38.56 -42.22
CA ARG A 17 23.46 38.65 -43.18
C ARG A 17 22.18 38.24 -42.43
N ASP A 18 21.23 39.16 -42.21
CA ASP A 18 20.07 39.47 -43.07
C ASP A 18 19.20 38.25 -43.41
N LYS A 19 17.93 38.14 -42.99
CA LYS A 19 16.73 39.03 -43.13
C LYS A 19 15.91 38.76 -44.40
N GLU A 20 15.05 37.75 -44.30
CA GLU A 20 13.77 37.67 -45.02
C GLU A 20 12.76 36.93 -44.14
N ARG A 21 11.44 37.16 -44.24
CA ARG A 21 10.66 38.39 -44.43
C ARG A 21 9.21 38.03 -44.09
N GLU A 22 8.43 38.93 -43.50
CA GLU A 22 7.03 38.65 -43.17
C GLU A 22 6.12 38.73 -44.40
N ARG A 23 5.18 37.78 -44.50
CA ARG A 23 3.84 37.82 -45.13
C ARG A 23 3.12 36.52 -44.68
N GLU A 24 1.80 36.49 -44.48
CA GLU A 24 0.76 37.45 -44.84
C GLU A 24 -0.31 37.57 -43.73
N SER A 25 -1.28 38.48 -43.89
CA SER A 25 -2.33 38.75 -42.89
C SER A 25 -3.68 39.06 -43.53
N CYS A 26 -4.75 38.92 -42.74
CA CYS A 26 -6.13 39.39 -42.99
C CYS A 26 -6.99 38.64 -44.02
N LEU A 27 -8.11 38.08 -43.53
CA LEU A 27 -9.48 38.05 -44.10
C LEU A 27 -10.38 37.45 -42.99
N TRP A 28 -10.99 38.25 -42.10
CA TRP A 28 -12.27 38.97 -42.20
C TRP A 28 -13.55 38.12 -42.04
N ARG A 29 -14.34 38.58 -41.05
CA ARG A 29 -15.71 38.28 -40.57
C ARG A 29 -16.70 37.56 -41.51
N GLY A 30 -17.68 36.85 -40.91
CA GLY A 30 -19.00 36.68 -41.53
C GLY A 30 -20.06 35.88 -40.75
N VAL A 31 -21.14 36.58 -40.36
CA VAL A 31 -22.56 36.13 -40.29
C VAL A 31 -23.02 35.18 -39.16
N ASP A 32 -24.22 35.50 -38.63
CA ASP A 32 -24.98 34.78 -37.59
C ASP A 32 -25.84 33.61 -38.11
N GLY A 33 -26.31 32.77 -37.19
CA GLY A 33 -27.35 31.78 -37.45
C GLY A 33 -27.63 30.96 -36.19
N GLY A 34 -28.84 31.05 -35.63
CA GLY A 34 -29.19 30.38 -34.39
C GLY A 34 -30.62 29.84 -34.40
N GLU A 35 -30.83 28.68 -33.78
CA GLU A 35 -32.16 28.09 -33.58
C GLU A 35 -32.23 27.26 -32.29
N LYS A 36 -33.44 26.92 -31.85
CA LYS A 36 -33.71 26.23 -30.57
C LYS A 36 -34.22 24.80 -30.84
N GLY A 37 -33.66 23.79 -30.17
CA GLY A 37 -34.08 22.39 -30.32
C GLY A 37 -33.98 21.57 -29.02
N SER A 38 -35.10 20.97 -28.63
CA SER A 38 -35.34 20.27 -27.35
C SER A 38 -34.67 18.89 -27.20
N SER A 39 -34.00 18.69 -26.05
CA SER A 39 -33.96 17.48 -25.21
C SER A 39 -34.09 16.06 -25.81
N ALA A 40 -33.07 15.23 -25.60
CA ALA A 40 -33.18 13.84 -25.12
C ALA A 40 -31.88 13.39 -24.43
N SER A 41 -31.93 12.40 -23.52
CA SER A 41 -30.79 12.02 -22.67
C SER A 41 -30.00 10.80 -23.17
N SER A 42 -28.68 10.89 -23.12
CA SER A 42 -27.73 9.77 -23.30
C SER A 42 -26.58 9.89 -22.26
N PRO A 43 -25.88 8.79 -21.91
CA PRO A 43 -25.06 8.75 -20.69
C PRO A 43 -23.76 9.57 -20.79
N LYS A 44 -23.45 10.32 -19.73
CA LYS A 44 -22.25 11.16 -19.66
C LYS A 44 -20.95 10.32 -19.59
N PRO A 45 -19.87 10.71 -20.30
CA PRO A 45 -18.56 10.09 -20.15
C PRO A 45 -17.88 10.46 -18.82
N SER A 46 -16.80 9.76 -18.51
CA SER A 46 -16.05 9.78 -17.24
C SER A 46 -15.81 11.18 -16.63
N CYS A 47 -16.12 11.32 -15.34
CA CYS A 47 -15.78 12.50 -14.54
C CYS A 47 -14.25 12.69 -14.42
N ARG A 48 -13.68 13.59 -15.23
CA ARG A 48 -12.29 14.04 -15.09
C ARG A 48 -12.21 15.17 -14.05
N VAL A 49 -11.67 14.86 -12.88
CA VAL A 49 -11.35 15.89 -11.86
C VAL A 49 -9.99 16.49 -12.19
N VAL A 50 -10.00 17.68 -12.80
CA VAL A 50 -8.79 18.49 -12.98
C VAL A 50 -8.63 19.38 -11.76
N ILE A 51 -7.61 19.10 -10.93
CA ILE A 51 -7.26 19.98 -9.79
C ILE A 51 -6.70 21.29 -10.36
N MET A 52 -7.55 22.31 -10.45
CA MET A 52 -7.15 23.61 -10.98
C MET A 52 -6.23 24.35 -10.02
N VAL A 53 -5.00 24.58 -10.45
CA VAL A 53 -4.12 25.59 -9.83
C VAL A 53 -4.75 26.97 -10.07
N ARG A 54 -5.20 27.64 -9.00
CA ARG A 54 -5.78 29.00 -9.04
C ARG A 54 -4.86 29.94 -9.84
N LYS A 55 -5.37 30.46 -10.96
CA LYS A 55 -4.69 31.52 -11.72
C LYS A 55 -4.84 32.84 -10.96
N ARG A 56 -3.73 33.48 -10.59
CA ARG A 56 -3.74 34.89 -10.17
C ARG A 56 -3.50 35.76 -11.39
N ARG A 57 -4.42 36.67 -11.69
CA ARG A 57 -4.25 37.68 -12.75
C ARG A 57 -3.25 38.72 -12.24
N THR A 58 -2.17 38.95 -12.97
CA THR A 58 -1.23 40.06 -12.74
C THR A 58 -1.41 41.07 -13.86
N GLU A 59 -1.77 42.29 -13.49
CA GLU A 59 -1.92 43.41 -14.41
C GLU A 59 -0.70 44.33 -14.26
N LEU A 60 -0.26 44.91 -15.38
CA LEU A 60 0.86 45.86 -15.44
C LEU A 60 0.30 47.29 -15.44
N PRO A 61 1.00 48.27 -14.84
CA PRO A 61 0.50 49.64 -14.76
C PRO A 61 0.58 50.35 -16.12
N GLY A 62 -0.57 50.86 -16.59
CA GLY A 62 -0.64 51.92 -17.59
C GLY A 62 -0.72 53.28 -16.91
N ALA A 63 -0.21 54.33 -17.55
CA ALA A 63 -0.20 55.69 -17.03
C ALA A 63 -1.02 56.65 -17.92
N GLY A 64 -1.44 57.78 -17.35
CA GLY A 64 -1.96 58.94 -18.09
C GLY A 64 -3.39 59.36 -17.70
N GLU A 65 -3.50 60.57 -17.12
CA GLU A 65 -4.52 61.62 -17.35
C GLU A 65 -6.03 61.28 -17.17
N GLY A 66 -6.93 62.21 -16.81
CA GLY A 66 -6.80 63.63 -16.41
C GLY A 66 -8.17 64.32 -16.42
N SER A 67 -8.43 65.27 -15.49
CA SER A 67 -9.71 66.02 -15.30
C SER A 67 -10.96 65.19 -14.90
N GLY A 68 -12.05 65.75 -14.35
CA GLY A 68 -12.25 67.09 -13.77
C GLY A 68 -13.72 67.42 -13.40
N SER A 69 -13.92 68.02 -12.21
CA SER A 69 -15.02 68.93 -11.77
C SER A 69 -16.52 68.51 -11.73
N GLN A 70 -17.19 69.00 -10.66
CA GLN A 70 -18.63 69.37 -10.53
C GLN A 70 -19.68 68.23 -10.40
N GLU A 71 -20.58 68.21 -9.40
CA GLU A 71 -21.67 69.13 -8.95
C GLU A 71 -22.96 69.02 -9.80
N ALA A 72 -24.20 69.01 -9.25
CA ALA A 72 -24.68 68.92 -7.86
C ALA A 72 -26.21 68.59 -7.77
N SER A 73 -26.69 68.37 -6.53
CA SER A 73 -28.05 68.69 -6.02
C SER A 73 -29.29 67.80 -6.31
N GLY A 74 -30.14 67.68 -5.27
CA GLY A 74 -31.59 67.47 -5.34
C GLY A 74 -32.14 66.03 -5.15
N SER A 75 -33.30 65.78 -4.50
CA SER A 75 -33.97 66.47 -3.37
C SER A 75 -35.20 65.67 -2.87
N GLY A 76 -35.38 65.55 -1.54
CA GLY A 76 -36.64 65.13 -0.88
C GLY A 76 -36.83 63.62 -0.60
N GLY A 77 -37.53 63.22 0.48
CA GLY A 77 -38.03 64.05 1.58
C GLY A 77 -38.90 63.34 2.66
N ARG A 78 -38.75 63.81 3.91
CA ARG A 78 -39.67 63.76 5.09
C ARG A 78 -40.05 62.41 5.74
N GLY A 79 -39.91 62.38 7.07
CA GLY A 79 -40.61 61.46 8.01
C GLY A 79 -39.69 60.66 8.94
N GLY A 80 -39.66 60.84 10.27
CA GLY A 80 -40.26 61.92 11.07
C GLY A 80 -40.34 61.65 12.59
N SER A 81 -39.27 61.98 13.36
CA SER A 81 -39.24 62.05 14.86
C SER A 81 -39.39 60.70 15.62
N GLN A 82 -39.04 60.51 16.91
CA GLN A 82 -38.65 61.43 18.00
C GLN A 82 -37.40 60.96 18.81
N ARG A 83 -36.80 61.91 19.55
CA ARG A 83 -35.91 61.81 20.74
C ARG A 83 -36.59 62.65 21.87
N PRO A 84 -36.21 62.64 23.17
CA PRO A 84 -34.88 62.45 23.80
C PRO A 84 -34.92 61.28 24.83
N ALA A 85 -34.29 61.21 26.03
CA ALA A 85 -33.49 62.13 26.86
C ALA A 85 -32.55 61.40 27.85
N GLU A 86 -31.82 62.15 28.69
CA GLU A 86 -30.96 61.68 29.79
C GLU A 86 -31.56 62.05 31.17
N ARG A 87 -31.30 61.26 32.22
CA ARG A 87 -30.60 61.63 33.48
C ARG A 87 -30.74 60.57 34.60
N ALA A 88 -29.90 60.67 35.63
CA ALA A 88 -29.80 59.74 36.77
C ALA A 88 -30.84 60.03 37.88
N PRO A 89 -31.01 59.17 38.91
CA PRO A 89 -30.08 59.20 40.07
C PRO A 89 -29.78 57.84 40.76
N MET A 90 -28.92 57.88 41.80
CA MET A 90 -28.76 56.87 42.89
C MET A 90 -29.50 57.39 44.17
N PRO A 91 -29.38 56.87 45.43
CA PRO A 91 -28.67 55.68 45.98
C PRO A 91 -29.44 54.86 47.08
N GLN A 92 -28.83 53.76 47.57
CA GLN A 92 -28.81 53.24 48.97
C GLN A 92 -27.86 52.00 49.01
N MET A 93 -26.84 51.86 49.89
CA MET A 93 -26.81 51.53 51.34
C MET A 93 -27.45 50.16 51.68
N GLN A 94 -26.89 49.27 52.51
CA GLN A 94 -25.71 49.25 53.43
C GLN A 94 -24.83 48.00 53.06
N GLY A 95 -23.61 47.68 53.54
CA GLY A 95 -22.75 48.00 54.70
C GLY A 95 -22.14 46.66 55.22
N GLY A 96 -20.91 46.52 55.75
CA GLY A 96 -19.76 47.42 55.90
C GLY A 96 -18.54 46.71 56.55
N GLY A 97 -17.37 47.35 56.55
CA GLY A 97 -16.13 46.91 57.25
C GLY A 97 -15.20 45.94 56.48
N GLY A 98 -13.87 46.04 56.55
CA GLY A 98 -13.04 47.10 57.15
C GLY A 98 -11.53 46.80 57.13
N SER A 99 -10.70 47.77 56.71
CA SER A 99 -9.21 47.86 56.83
C SER A 99 -8.32 46.77 56.16
N GLY A 100 -7.15 47.07 55.59
CA GLY A 100 -6.58 48.38 55.20
C GLY A 100 -5.04 48.39 55.04
N ARG A 101 -4.52 49.34 54.22
CA ARG A 101 -3.09 49.66 53.93
C ARG A 101 -2.31 48.59 53.11
N GLY A 102 -1.35 48.95 52.24
CA GLY A 102 -1.03 50.26 51.65
C GLY A 102 0.46 50.50 51.35
N TRP A 103 0.76 51.08 50.17
CA TRP A 103 2.01 51.73 49.73
C TRP A 103 3.18 50.92 49.12
N VAL A 104 3.87 51.64 48.21
CA VAL A 104 4.91 51.39 47.17
C VAL A 104 5.45 52.82 46.82
N PRO A 105 6.64 53.15 46.24
CA PRO A 105 7.80 52.40 45.65
C PRO A 105 9.10 52.68 46.50
N PRO A 106 10.40 52.74 46.04
CA PRO A 106 10.99 52.70 44.68
C PRO A 106 12.33 51.94 44.42
N ASN A 107 12.77 52.08 43.16
CA ASN A 107 14.02 51.71 42.47
C ASN A 107 15.25 52.55 43.00
N PRO A 108 16.53 52.39 42.56
CA PRO A 108 17.07 51.54 41.48
C PRO A 108 18.50 50.90 41.68
N GLN A 109 19.06 50.36 40.57
CA GLN A 109 20.50 50.24 40.19
C GLN A 109 21.41 49.05 40.62
N HIS A 110 22.32 48.72 39.69
CA HIS A 110 23.54 47.87 39.75
C HIS A 110 24.73 48.66 40.42
N PRO A 111 25.97 48.12 40.68
CA PRO A 111 26.66 46.99 40.01
C PRO A 111 27.66 46.10 40.83
N GLN A 112 28.29 45.15 40.11
CA GLN A 112 29.71 44.69 40.16
C GLN A 112 30.55 44.47 41.45
N GLN A 113 30.98 43.20 41.60
CA GLN A 113 32.38 42.71 41.81
C GLN A 113 33.20 42.93 43.11
N LEU A 114 34.27 42.12 43.23
CA LEU A 114 35.28 42.01 44.32
C LEU A 114 34.71 41.44 45.65
N GLY A 115 35.39 40.64 46.48
CA GLY A 115 36.83 40.26 46.59
C GLY A 115 37.48 40.95 47.81
N GLY A 116 38.18 40.32 48.75
CA GLY A 116 38.50 38.89 49.01
C GLY A 116 39.57 38.78 50.13
N ARG A 117 39.63 37.64 50.86
CA ARG A 117 40.61 37.16 51.89
C ARG A 117 40.04 35.81 52.39
N GLY A 118 40.73 34.72 52.75
CA GLY A 118 42.09 34.39 53.24
C GLY A 118 41.90 33.37 54.40
N GLY A 119 42.79 32.45 54.80
CA GLY A 119 44.07 31.96 54.28
C GLY A 119 44.71 30.91 55.22
N GLY A 120 45.50 29.96 54.71
CA GLY A 120 46.18 28.88 55.47
C GLY A 120 45.39 27.55 55.59
N ARG A 121 45.99 26.36 55.78
CA ARG A 121 47.41 25.95 55.95
C ARG A 121 47.67 24.54 55.35
N GLY A 122 48.86 24.30 54.78
CA GLY A 122 49.48 22.97 54.51
C GLY A 122 48.84 22.10 53.39
N GLY A 123 49.55 21.25 52.63
CA GLY A 123 51.00 20.93 52.54
C GLY A 123 51.28 19.44 52.79
N GLY A 124 51.83 18.63 51.85
CA GLY A 124 52.26 18.90 50.46
C GLY A 124 52.81 17.63 49.75
N SER A 125 53.70 17.81 48.76
CA SER A 125 54.60 16.81 48.12
C SER A 125 54.11 15.90 46.97
N GLN A 126 54.70 16.12 45.78
CA GLN A 126 55.15 15.16 44.72
C GLN A 126 54.09 14.20 44.05
N ALA A 127 53.88 14.20 42.73
CA ALA A 127 54.73 13.76 41.58
C ALA A 127 54.80 12.21 41.44
N ARG A 128 54.95 11.55 40.27
CA ARG A 128 55.52 11.95 38.95
C ARG A 128 55.17 10.92 37.83
N GLY A 129 54.75 11.38 36.63
CA GLY A 129 54.71 10.58 35.37
C GLY A 129 53.69 9.42 35.27
N GLY A 130 53.47 8.76 34.13
CA GLY A 130 53.83 9.14 32.74
C GLY A 130 54.05 7.95 31.76
N MET A 131 53.24 7.88 30.67
CA MET A 131 53.48 7.09 29.43
C MET A 131 53.47 5.53 29.53
N VAL A 132 53.39 4.68 28.47
CA VAL A 132 52.81 4.67 27.09
C VAL A 132 52.75 3.20 26.59
N HIS A 133 51.79 2.83 25.70
CA HIS A 133 51.73 1.57 24.92
C HIS A 133 51.60 0.22 25.71
N GLN A 134 51.29 -0.96 25.14
CA GLN A 134 51.02 -1.39 23.74
C GLN A 134 49.95 -2.52 23.66
N GLN A 135 49.64 -3.05 22.47
CA GLN A 135 48.82 -4.26 22.21
C GLN A 135 49.76 -5.50 21.99
N PRO A 136 49.41 -6.64 21.33
CA PRO A 136 48.12 -7.35 21.09
C PRO A 136 48.21 -8.91 21.33
N TYR A 137 47.15 -9.64 20.92
CA TYR A 137 47.07 -11.11 20.61
C TYR A 137 47.09 -12.17 21.73
N GLY A 138 46.40 -13.30 21.48
CA GLY A 138 46.42 -14.51 22.32
C GLY A 138 45.20 -15.44 22.18
N ALA A 139 45.31 -16.48 21.34
CA ALA A 139 44.46 -17.69 21.24
C ALA A 139 45.37 -18.83 20.68
N PRO A 140 45.01 -20.14 20.66
CA PRO A 140 43.69 -20.76 20.88
C PRO A 140 43.70 -22.11 21.68
N GLU A 141 42.54 -22.80 21.64
CA GLU A 141 42.36 -24.27 21.45
C GLU A 141 42.49 -25.34 22.57
N HIS A 142 41.84 -26.48 22.23
CA HIS A 142 41.73 -27.80 22.89
C HIS A 142 41.08 -27.87 24.28
N GLU A 143 40.47 -28.97 24.71
CA GLU A 143 39.65 -30.07 24.16
C GLU A 143 39.35 -30.96 25.41
N GLY A 144 38.19 -31.61 25.51
CA GLY A 144 37.86 -32.42 26.69
C GLY A 144 36.54 -33.19 26.54
N ARG A 145 36.53 -34.47 26.93
CA ARG A 145 35.52 -35.45 26.48
C ARG A 145 34.92 -36.26 27.64
N GLY A 146 33.60 -36.46 27.62
CA GLY A 146 32.87 -37.35 28.55
C GLY A 146 32.46 -36.70 29.89
N GLY A 147 31.52 -37.26 30.66
CA GLY A 147 30.65 -38.41 30.36
C GLY A 147 29.83 -38.92 31.56
N HIS A 148 28.67 -39.53 31.28
CA HIS A 148 27.81 -40.33 32.17
C HIS A 148 26.89 -39.65 33.22
N LEU A 149 25.73 -40.29 33.40
CA LEU A 149 24.63 -40.10 34.36
C LEU A 149 24.72 -41.23 35.43
N PRO A 150 24.17 -41.10 36.66
CA PRO A 150 22.75 -41.47 36.88
C PRO A 150 21.96 -40.77 38.01
N ARG A 151 20.75 -40.31 37.66
CA ARG A 151 19.43 -40.56 38.30
C ARG A 151 19.33 -40.91 39.80
N GLY A 152 18.61 -40.09 40.59
CA GLY A 152 17.93 -40.50 41.83
C GLY A 152 17.36 -39.35 42.69
N GLY A 153 16.12 -39.48 43.19
CA GLY A 153 15.53 -38.58 44.22
C GLY A 153 14.18 -37.91 43.86
N MET A 154 13.19 -38.06 44.74
CA MET A 154 11.88 -37.35 44.77
C MET A 154 11.56 -36.98 46.26
N PRO A 155 10.30 -36.71 46.68
CA PRO A 155 9.55 -35.44 46.70
C PRO A 155 9.29 -35.03 48.20
N PRO A 156 8.14 -34.47 48.71
CA PRO A 156 6.93 -33.85 48.12
C PRO A 156 6.42 -32.55 48.82
N GLN A 157 5.14 -32.22 48.57
CA GLN A 157 4.20 -31.30 49.28
C GLN A 157 4.27 -29.79 48.88
N GLN A 158 3.19 -29.10 48.43
CA GLN A 158 1.76 -28.94 48.85
C GLN A 158 1.54 -27.75 49.82
N TYR A 159 0.39 -27.06 49.93
CA TYR A 159 -0.97 -27.25 49.36
C TYR A 159 -1.60 -25.89 48.91
N HIS A 160 -2.86 -25.88 48.45
CA HIS A 160 -3.60 -24.71 47.89
C HIS A 160 -4.05 -23.61 48.89
N GLY A 161 -4.32 -22.41 48.35
CA GLY A 161 -5.17 -21.36 48.95
C GLY A 161 -5.96 -20.59 47.86
N ARG A 162 -7.15 -20.03 48.16
CA ARG A 162 -8.10 -19.51 47.14
C ARG A 162 -8.94 -18.31 47.63
N ARG A 163 -9.28 -17.41 46.68
CA ARG A 163 -10.52 -16.57 46.61
C ARG A 163 -10.62 -15.24 47.38
N GLY A 164 -10.64 -14.13 46.63
CA GLY A 164 -11.65 -13.07 46.76
C GLY A 164 -11.28 -11.73 47.43
N GLY A 165 -11.89 -10.62 46.96
CA GLY A 165 -12.07 -9.40 47.78
C GLY A 165 -11.66 -8.04 47.18
N VAL A 166 -12.63 -7.38 46.55
CA VAL A 166 -12.81 -5.92 46.32
C VAL A 166 -11.88 -4.93 47.08
N GLY A 167 -11.34 -3.93 46.37
CA GLY A 167 -10.79 -2.69 46.98
C GLY A 167 -10.13 -1.75 45.95
N GLY A 168 -10.47 -0.46 45.96
CA GLY A 168 -9.90 0.54 45.04
C GLY A 168 -9.07 1.61 45.76
N GLY A 169 -8.04 2.14 45.10
CA GLY A 169 -7.17 3.18 45.66
C GLY A 169 -6.37 3.93 44.58
N ARG A 170 -6.09 5.22 44.82
CA ARG A 170 -5.26 6.06 43.94
C ARG A 170 -3.79 5.99 44.34
N GLY A 171 -2.89 6.02 43.37
CA GLY A 171 -1.46 6.23 43.59
C GLY A 171 -0.74 6.58 42.28
N GLY A 172 -0.10 7.75 42.22
CA GLY A 172 0.62 8.22 41.03
C GLY A 172 2.12 8.31 41.29
N GLY A 173 2.93 7.88 40.32
CA GLY A 173 4.39 8.00 40.30
C GLY A 173 4.89 8.16 38.86
N PRO A 174 5.99 8.89 38.61
CA PRO A 174 6.34 9.33 37.26
C PRO A 174 7.13 8.28 36.46
N SER A 175 6.70 8.04 35.22
CA SER A 175 7.44 7.25 34.22
C SER A 175 8.23 8.16 33.27
N SER A 176 9.48 7.81 33.01
CA SER A 176 10.39 8.59 32.16
C SER A 176 9.98 8.63 30.68
N ALA A 177 10.17 9.78 30.04
CA ALA A 177 9.69 10.04 28.68
C ALA A 177 10.58 9.39 27.61
N SER A 178 10.08 8.33 26.97
CA SER A 178 10.65 7.79 25.73
C SER A 178 10.14 8.56 24.49
N PRO A 179 10.97 8.81 23.47
CA PRO A 179 10.60 9.63 22.32
C PRO A 179 9.52 8.98 21.44
N SER A 180 8.52 9.76 21.03
CA SER A 180 7.35 9.26 20.29
C SER A 180 7.63 8.98 18.81
N ARG A 181 7.37 7.74 18.39
CA ARG A 181 7.47 7.24 17.00
C ARG A 181 6.59 8.08 16.01
N PRO A 182 7.06 8.32 14.76
CA PRO A 182 6.24 8.93 13.71
C PRO A 182 5.04 8.02 13.30
N PRO A 183 4.04 8.56 12.57
CA PRO A 183 2.87 7.79 12.13
C PRO A 183 3.25 6.61 11.21
N VAL A 184 2.38 5.59 11.24
CA VAL A 184 2.53 4.33 10.51
C VAL A 184 2.30 4.54 9.01
N PRO A 185 3.18 4.06 8.11
CA PRO A 185 2.90 3.99 6.68
C PRO A 185 1.80 2.96 6.38
N GLU A 186 0.88 3.25 5.45
CA GLU A 186 -0.14 2.28 5.04
C GLU A 186 0.51 1.09 4.33
N LEU A 187 0.43 -0.08 4.97
CA LEU A 187 1.15 -1.29 4.57
C LEU A 187 0.50 -1.94 3.32
N HIS A 188 0.87 -1.44 2.15
CA HIS A 188 0.50 -2.05 0.88
C HIS A 188 1.13 -3.44 0.75
N GLN A 189 0.31 -4.50 0.81
CA GLN A 189 0.74 -5.86 0.50
C GLN A 189 0.93 -5.99 -1.02
N ALA A 190 2.07 -5.49 -1.51
CA ALA A 190 2.53 -5.58 -2.90
C ALA A 190 2.73 -7.05 -3.31
N THR A 191 1.62 -7.69 -3.66
CA THR A 191 1.59 -9.06 -4.17
C THR A 191 1.85 -8.97 -5.66
N GLN A 192 3.11 -9.09 -6.07
CA GLN A 192 3.48 -9.08 -7.49
C GLN A 192 2.62 -10.08 -8.26
N SER A 193 1.91 -9.58 -9.28
CA SER A 193 1.07 -10.38 -10.15
C SER A 193 1.93 -11.36 -10.96
N SER A 194 1.47 -12.61 -11.08
CA SER A 194 2.05 -13.56 -12.01
C SER A 194 1.65 -13.18 -13.43
N TYR A 195 2.62 -12.96 -14.31
CA TYR A 195 2.36 -12.90 -15.75
C TYR A 195 1.62 -14.18 -16.18
N GLN A 196 0.40 -14.02 -16.68
CA GLN A 196 -0.28 -15.05 -17.45
C GLN A 196 -0.06 -14.74 -18.93
N ALA A 197 0.37 -15.74 -19.71
CA ALA A 197 0.42 -15.61 -21.16
C ALA A 197 -1.00 -15.35 -21.71
N SER A 198 -1.07 -14.49 -22.72
CA SER A 198 -2.33 -14.10 -23.35
C SER A 198 -2.95 -15.25 -24.15
N HIS A 199 -4.11 -15.75 -23.71
CA HIS A 199 -4.93 -16.60 -24.55
C HIS A 199 -5.68 -15.75 -25.59
N SER A 200 -5.56 -16.11 -26.87
CA SER A 200 -6.34 -15.55 -27.97
C SER A 200 -7.81 -15.98 -27.86
N SER A 201 -8.71 -15.02 -27.63
CA SER A 201 -10.15 -15.27 -27.58
C SER A 201 -10.75 -15.42 -28.99
N ALA A 202 -11.00 -16.65 -29.44
CA ALA A 202 -11.89 -16.91 -30.56
C ALA A 202 -13.35 -16.66 -30.16
N SER A 203 -14.14 -16.06 -31.06
CA SER A 203 -15.51 -15.61 -30.77
C SER A 203 -16.59 -16.55 -31.31
N GLN A 204 -17.33 -17.18 -30.41
CA GLN A 204 -18.69 -17.68 -30.65
C GLN A 204 -19.56 -17.23 -29.46
N ALA A 205 -20.65 -16.48 -29.66
CA ALA A 205 -21.88 -16.80 -30.38
C ALA A 205 -22.78 -17.74 -29.55
N SER A 206 -23.88 -17.18 -29.04
CA SER A 206 -24.83 -17.86 -28.16
C SER A 206 -25.98 -18.48 -28.94
N SER A 207 -26.35 -19.72 -28.62
CA SER A 207 -27.76 -20.09 -28.46
C SER A 207 -27.96 -21.39 -27.66
N SER A 208 -29.16 -21.50 -27.12
CA SER A 208 -29.81 -22.60 -26.39
C SER A 208 -29.56 -24.04 -26.88
N GLN A 209 -29.60 -24.97 -25.92
CA GLN A 209 -29.88 -26.40 -26.16
C GLN A 209 -31.34 -26.62 -26.59
N LEU A 210 -31.61 -27.63 -27.43
CA LEU A 210 -32.75 -28.56 -27.25
C LEU A 210 -32.63 -29.81 -28.16
N SER A 211 -33.15 -30.94 -27.64
CA SER A 211 -33.61 -32.18 -28.31
C SER A 211 -32.87 -32.80 -29.52
N GLU A 212 -32.22 -33.93 -29.24
CA GLU A 212 -32.40 -35.26 -29.88
C GLU A 212 -32.23 -35.55 -31.40
N LYS A 213 -31.39 -36.59 -31.62
CA LYS A 213 -31.57 -37.79 -32.48
C LYS A 213 -31.19 -37.79 -33.99
N ALA A 214 -30.73 -39.01 -34.35
CA ALA A 214 -30.68 -39.65 -35.67
C ALA A 214 -29.58 -39.23 -36.68
N SER A 215 -28.72 -40.22 -36.99
CA SER A 215 -28.23 -40.67 -38.32
C SER A 215 -28.17 -39.73 -39.53
N ALA A 216 -27.26 -39.91 -40.50
CA ALA A 216 -26.01 -40.68 -40.65
C ALA A 216 -25.49 -40.42 -42.09
N GLU A 217 -24.24 -40.77 -42.40
CA GLU A 217 -23.74 -40.96 -43.79
C GLU A 217 -23.77 -39.68 -44.70
N MET A 218 -23.07 -39.59 -45.84
CA MET A 218 -21.76 -40.11 -46.27
C MET A 218 -21.22 -39.16 -47.39
N SER A 219 -19.93 -39.25 -47.74
CA SER A 219 -19.35 -38.78 -49.03
C SER A 219 -19.26 -37.24 -49.25
N GLN A 220 -18.14 -36.66 -49.72
CA GLN A 220 -17.46 -36.73 -51.05
C GLN A 220 -18.31 -36.11 -52.19
N GLN A 221 -17.79 -35.33 -53.17
CA GLN A 221 -16.44 -34.82 -53.49
C GLN A 221 -16.52 -33.65 -54.53
N PHE A 222 -15.39 -33.24 -55.11
CA PHE A 222 -15.21 -32.43 -56.36
C PHE A 222 -15.15 -30.88 -56.35
N LEU A 223 -13.93 -30.34 -56.15
CA LEU A 223 -13.04 -29.75 -57.18
C LEU A 223 -13.63 -29.11 -58.49
N GLN A 224 -13.22 -27.86 -58.76
CA GLN A 224 -12.40 -27.41 -59.93
C GLN A 224 -12.91 -26.23 -60.82
N LEU A 225 -11.92 -25.51 -61.43
CA LEU A 225 -11.95 -24.41 -62.43
C LEU A 225 -12.43 -23.00 -61.98
N SER A 226 -11.96 -21.83 -62.47
CA SER A 226 -10.75 -21.31 -63.18
C SER A 226 -11.08 -20.36 -64.36
N LEU A 227 -10.14 -19.45 -64.71
CA LEU A 227 -10.16 -18.47 -65.84
C LEU A 227 -11.07 -17.21 -65.62
N GLN A 228 -10.91 -16.00 -66.18
CA GLN A 228 -9.89 -15.19 -66.92
C GLN A 228 -10.44 -13.72 -67.09
N THR A 229 -9.79 -12.60 -67.51
CA THR A 229 -8.39 -12.17 -67.76
C THR A 229 -8.28 -10.61 -67.83
N GLU A 230 -7.11 -10.03 -67.48
CA GLU A 230 -6.54 -8.69 -67.85
C GLU A 230 -7.19 -7.32 -67.46
N ALA A 231 -6.46 -6.23 -67.82
CA ALA A 231 -6.53 -4.82 -67.35
C ALA A 231 -6.38 -3.86 -68.58
N PRO A 232 -5.90 -2.58 -68.56
CA PRO A 232 -5.38 -1.69 -67.48
C PRO A 232 -5.87 -0.21 -67.50
N SER A 233 -5.47 0.60 -66.52
CA SER A 233 -4.85 1.95 -66.69
C SER A 233 -4.69 2.69 -65.33
N SER A 234 -3.98 3.82 -65.32
CA SER A 234 -3.39 4.41 -64.10
C SER A 234 -3.94 5.80 -63.75
N GLN A 235 -4.10 6.08 -62.45
CA GLN A 235 -3.55 7.28 -61.79
C GLN A 235 -3.61 7.15 -60.26
N ALA A 236 -2.83 7.97 -59.54
CA ALA A 236 -2.52 7.76 -58.13
C ALA A 236 -2.96 8.93 -57.22
N THR A 237 -3.46 8.60 -56.03
CA THR A 237 -3.57 9.51 -54.88
C THR A 237 -2.94 8.84 -53.66
N LEU A 238 -2.12 9.60 -52.93
CA LEU A 238 -1.26 9.06 -51.87
C LEU A 238 -2.05 8.76 -50.59
N ALA A 239 -2.35 7.48 -50.35
CA ALA A 239 -2.80 7.03 -49.05
C ALA A 239 -1.70 7.28 -48.00
N VAL A 240 -1.98 8.12 -47.00
CA VAL A 240 -1.06 8.38 -45.89
C VAL A 240 -0.84 7.07 -45.12
N SER A 241 0.38 6.54 -45.20
CA SER A 241 0.75 5.28 -44.55
C SER A 241 0.45 5.33 -43.06
N SER A 242 -0.38 4.39 -42.59
CA SER A 242 -0.60 4.17 -41.18
C SER A 242 0.73 3.78 -40.54
N VAL A 243 1.20 4.59 -39.58
CA VAL A 243 2.47 4.32 -38.89
C VAL A 243 2.34 3.00 -38.15
N ALA A 244 2.96 1.95 -38.69
CA ALA A 244 2.93 0.62 -38.13
C ALA A 244 3.42 0.67 -36.66
N PRO A 245 2.77 -0.07 -35.74
CA PRO A 245 3.24 -0.14 -34.36
C PRO A 245 4.67 -0.68 -34.37
N SER A 246 5.61 0.12 -33.86
CA SER A 246 7.05 -0.13 -33.98
C SER A 246 7.43 -1.52 -33.45
N SER A 247 7.64 -2.46 -34.37
CA SER A 247 8.04 -3.85 -34.10
C SER A 247 9.46 -3.99 -33.56
N LYS A 248 10.19 -2.86 -33.41
CA LYS A 248 11.37 -2.79 -32.54
C LYS A 248 10.95 -3.02 -31.10
N SER A 249 11.04 -4.28 -30.67
CA SER A 249 11.05 -4.67 -29.26
C SER A 249 11.86 -3.66 -28.45
N MET A 250 11.25 -3.05 -27.42
CA MET A 250 11.92 -2.07 -26.57
C MET A 250 12.94 -2.75 -25.67
N ARG A 251 14.14 -3.00 -26.23
CA ARG A 251 15.28 -3.53 -25.49
C ARG A 251 15.66 -2.53 -24.40
N PHE A 252 15.53 -2.94 -23.14
CA PHE A 252 15.96 -2.14 -21.99
C PHE A 252 17.43 -1.73 -22.14
N PRO A 253 17.80 -0.51 -21.75
CA PRO A 253 19.18 -0.04 -21.85
C PRO A 253 20.10 -0.89 -20.96
N LEU A 254 21.23 -1.31 -21.51
CA LEU A 254 22.28 -1.98 -20.74
C LEU A 254 22.80 -1.05 -19.64
N ARG A 255 23.23 -1.63 -18.51
CA ARG A 255 23.82 -0.87 -17.40
C ARG A 255 25.08 -0.12 -17.90
N PRO A 256 25.12 1.23 -17.90
CA PRO A 256 26.25 1.98 -18.48
C PRO A 256 27.52 1.94 -17.63
N GLY A 257 27.44 1.45 -16.38
CA GLY A 257 28.59 1.27 -15.49
C GLY A 257 28.18 0.99 -14.05
N LYS A 258 29.17 0.88 -13.17
CA LYS A 258 28.98 0.90 -11.70
C LYS A 258 29.17 2.34 -11.20
N GLY A 259 28.28 2.81 -10.31
CA GLY A 259 28.44 4.12 -9.70
C GLY A 259 29.65 4.16 -8.76
N SER A 260 30.41 5.27 -8.76
CA SER A 260 31.65 5.45 -7.99
C SER A 260 31.51 6.41 -6.79
N VAL A 261 30.54 7.33 -6.82
CA VAL A 261 30.37 8.40 -5.82
C VAL A 261 29.86 7.87 -4.47
N GLY A 262 30.35 8.42 -3.37
CA GLY A 262 29.91 8.12 -2.00
C GLY A 262 30.90 7.25 -1.21
N MET A 263 30.74 7.22 0.11
CA MET A 263 31.60 6.46 1.01
C MET A 263 31.29 4.96 0.90
N ARG A 264 32.30 4.15 0.58
CA ARG A 264 32.18 2.68 0.49
C ARG A 264 31.89 2.08 1.86
N CYS A 265 31.05 1.05 1.91
CA CYS A 265 30.81 0.23 3.09
C CYS A 265 30.44 -1.21 2.68
N ILE A 266 30.57 -2.18 3.59
CA ILE A 266 30.06 -3.54 3.38
C ILE A 266 28.68 -3.66 4.02
N VAL A 267 27.73 -4.23 3.29
CA VAL A 267 26.41 -4.61 3.80
C VAL A 267 26.17 -6.10 3.55
N LYS A 268 25.37 -6.74 4.40
CA LYS A 268 24.85 -8.09 4.14
C LYS A 268 23.51 -7.98 3.43
N ALA A 269 23.32 -8.78 2.38
CA ALA A 269 22.02 -8.98 1.75
C ALA A 269 21.44 -10.33 2.21
N ASN A 270 20.11 -10.43 2.28
CA ASN A 270 19.37 -11.66 2.57
C ASN A 270 19.29 -12.60 1.35
N HIS A 271 20.43 -12.71 0.67
CA HIS A 271 20.67 -13.56 -0.49
C HIS A 271 21.73 -14.59 -0.13
N PHE A 272 21.47 -15.83 -0.49
CA PHE A 272 22.30 -16.98 -0.22
C PHE A 272 22.74 -17.54 -1.57
N PHE A 273 24.05 -17.58 -1.85
CA PHE A 273 24.53 -17.96 -3.18
C PHE A 273 24.16 -19.40 -3.54
N ALA A 274 23.75 -19.60 -4.78
CA ALA A 274 23.33 -20.88 -5.31
C ALA A 274 24.27 -21.31 -6.45
N GLU A 275 24.78 -22.53 -6.38
CA GLU A 275 25.48 -23.14 -7.51
C GLU A 275 24.47 -23.57 -8.60
N LEU A 276 24.89 -23.50 -9.87
CA LEU A 276 24.10 -24.04 -10.97
C LEU A 276 24.14 -25.58 -10.96
N PRO A 277 23.05 -26.28 -11.35
CA PRO A 277 23.10 -27.71 -11.60
C PRO A 277 24.14 -28.12 -12.65
N ASN A 278 24.91 -29.16 -12.33
CA ASN A 278 25.71 -29.90 -13.31
C ASN A 278 24.90 -31.03 -14.00
N LYS A 279 23.57 -30.88 -14.11
CA LYS A 279 22.64 -31.88 -14.65
C LYS A 279 21.62 -31.22 -15.57
N ASP A 280 21.28 -31.89 -16.68
CA ASP A 280 20.30 -31.40 -17.64
C ASP A 280 18.86 -31.40 -17.09
N LEU A 281 18.22 -30.23 -17.05
CA LEU A 281 16.86 -30.11 -16.53
C LEU A 281 15.85 -30.39 -17.64
N HIS A 282 15.00 -31.40 -17.43
CA HIS A 282 13.97 -31.82 -18.38
C HIS A 282 12.58 -31.46 -17.85
N GLN A 283 11.71 -30.92 -18.72
CA GLN A 283 10.31 -30.59 -18.44
C GLN A 283 9.38 -31.57 -19.14
N TYR A 284 8.36 -32.00 -18.41
CA TYR A 284 7.27 -32.87 -18.87
C TYR A 284 5.92 -32.23 -18.56
N ASP A 285 5.01 -32.32 -19.53
CA ASP A 285 3.61 -32.00 -19.33
C ASP A 285 2.90 -33.16 -18.63
N VAL A 286 2.08 -32.82 -17.63
CA VAL A 286 1.27 -33.76 -16.85
C VAL A 286 -0.21 -33.51 -17.11
N SER A 287 -0.94 -34.56 -17.46
CA SER A 287 -2.40 -34.56 -17.53
C SER A 287 -2.97 -35.59 -16.56
N ILE A 288 -3.84 -35.15 -15.64
CA ILE A 288 -4.53 -36.01 -14.68
C ILE A 288 -6.01 -36.10 -15.09
N THR A 289 -6.52 -37.33 -15.25
CA THR A 289 -7.94 -37.63 -15.52
C THR A 289 -8.52 -38.44 -14.36
N PRO A 290 -9.70 -38.10 -13.80
CA PRO A 290 -10.50 -36.90 -14.07
C PRO A 290 -9.75 -35.61 -13.70
N GLU A 291 -10.13 -34.47 -14.30
CA GLU A 291 -9.48 -33.19 -13.99
C GLU A 291 -9.76 -32.77 -12.54
N VAL A 292 -8.70 -32.38 -11.83
CA VAL A 292 -8.77 -31.98 -10.42
C VAL A 292 -8.22 -30.57 -10.23
N THR A 293 -9.11 -29.68 -9.79
CA THR A 293 -8.81 -28.27 -9.48
C THR A 293 -7.98 -28.08 -8.20
N SER A 294 -7.90 -29.12 -7.35
CA SER A 294 -7.17 -29.09 -6.09
C SER A 294 -5.69 -29.46 -6.28
N ARG A 295 -4.81 -28.44 -6.25
CA ARG A 295 -3.35 -28.61 -6.23
C ARG A 295 -2.84 -29.63 -5.20
N GLY A 296 -3.50 -29.74 -4.04
CA GLY A 296 -3.12 -30.68 -2.99
C GLY A 296 -3.35 -32.14 -3.41
N VAL A 297 -4.51 -32.42 -4.02
CA VAL A 297 -4.82 -33.76 -4.55
C VAL A 297 -3.91 -34.08 -5.73
N ASN A 298 -3.63 -33.13 -6.62
CA ASN A 298 -2.69 -33.33 -7.73
C ASN A 298 -1.29 -33.71 -7.22
N ARG A 299 -0.82 -33.09 -6.13
CA ARG A 299 0.45 -33.46 -5.47
C ARG A 299 0.38 -34.85 -4.83
N ALA A 300 -0.70 -35.21 -4.15
CA ALA A 300 -0.88 -36.56 -3.60
C ALA A 300 -0.87 -37.65 -4.69
N VAL A 301 -1.54 -37.40 -5.83
CA VAL A 301 -1.51 -38.30 -7.01
C VAL A 301 -0.07 -38.47 -7.52
N MET A 302 0.69 -37.39 -7.63
CA MET A 302 2.09 -37.45 -8.09
C MET A 302 3.02 -38.10 -7.07
N GLU A 303 2.80 -37.90 -5.77
CA GLU A 303 3.56 -38.53 -4.69
C GLU A 303 3.35 -40.05 -4.65
N GLN A 304 2.11 -40.51 -4.81
CA GLN A 304 1.78 -41.93 -4.97
C GLN A 304 2.38 -42.50 -6.27
N LEU A 305 2.37 -41.75 -7.38
CA LEU A 305 3.03 -42.14 -8.63
C LEU A 305 4.53 -42.37 -8.44
N VAL A 306 5.23 -41.43 -7.80
CA VAL A 306 6.65 -41.58 -7.49
C VAL A 306 6.87 -42.79 -6.57
N LYS A 307 6.07 -42.94 -5.50
CA LYS A 307 6.17 -44.07 -4.57
C LYS A 307 6.00 -45.44 -5.25
N MET A 308 5.11 -45.55 -6.24
CA MET A 308 4.87 -46.79 -6.99
C MET A 308 5.92 -47.04 -8.09
N TYR A 309 6.37 -45.99 -8.77
CA TYR A 309 7.01 -46.12 -10.09
C TYR A 309 8.41 -45.51 -10.21
N ARG A 310 8.99 -44.98 -9.12
CA ARG A 310 10.34 -44.39 -9.12
C ARG A 310 11.40 -45.31 -9.71
N GLU A 311 11.59 -46.48 -9.11
CA GLU A 311 12.63 -47.43 -9.53
C GLU A 311 12.27 -48.13 -10.85
N SER A 312 11.00 -48.49 -11.05
CA SER A 312 10.56 -49.27 -12.21
C SER A 312 10.41 -48.48 -13.52
N HIS A 313 10.05 -47.19 -13.45
CA HIS A 313 9.70 -46.41 -14.65
C HIS A 313 10.23 -44.98 -14.69
N LEU A 314 10.54 -44.34 -13.56
CA LEU A 314 11.21 -43.03 -13.57
C LEU A 314 12.75 -43.17 -13.66
N GLY A 315 13.26 -44.40 -13.53
CA GLY A 315 14.68 -44.72 -13.54
C GLY A 315 15.41 -44.12 -12.34
N GLY A 316 14.87 -44.33 -11.14
CA GLY A 316 15.41 -43.85 -9.86
C GLY A 316 15.20 -42.35 -9.59
N ARG A 317 14.69 -41.58 -10.55
CA ARG A 317 14.60 -40.12 -10.47
C ARG A 317 13.53 -39.62 -9.50
N LEU A 318 13.82 -38.52 -8.81
CA LEU A 318 12.90 -37.83 -7.92
C LEU A 318 12.38 -36.53 -8.59
N PRO A 319 11.21 -36.56 -9.27
CA PRO A 319 10.71 -35.39 -9.97
C PRO A 319 10.14 -34.32 -9.02
N ALA A 320 10.31 -33.05 -9.39
CA ALA A 320 9.62 -31.91 -8.77
C ALA A 320 8.38 -31.53 -9.59
N TYR A 321 7.29 -31.10 -8.95
CA TYR A 321 5.99 -30.88 -9.63
C TYR A 321 5.40 -29.52 -9.28
N ASP A 322 4.79 -28.81 -10.24
CA ASP A 322 4.15 -27.52 -9.96
C ASP A 322 2.80 -27.67 -9.22
N GLY A 323 2.19 -28.85 -9.26
CA GLY A 323 0.86 -29.15 -8.71
C GLY A 323 -0.30 -28.93 -9.69
N ARG A 324 -0.02 -28.71 -10.98
CA ARG A 324 -1.03 -28.53 -12.04
C ARG A 324 -0.71 -29.36 -13.29
N LYS A 325 0.38 -29.03 -14.00
CA LYS A 325 0.67 -29.50 -15.36
C LYS A 325 2.16 -29.66 -15.67
N SER A 326 3.08 -29.21 -14.82
CA SER A 326 4.51 -29.18 -15.16
C SER A 326 5.34 -29.98 -14.15
N LEU A 327 5.97 -31.04 -14.65
CA LEU A 327 6.87 -31.93 -13.91
C LEU A 327 8.29 -31.75 -14.43
N TYR A 328 9.27 -31.83 -13.54
CA TYR A 328 10.67 -31.61 -13.85
C TYR A 328 11.54 -32.73 -13.33
N THR A 329 12.60 -33.10 -14.05
CA THR A 329 13.61 -34.09 -13.62
C THR A 329 15.03 -33.65 -13.93
N ALA A 330 15.96 -34.17 -13.14
CA ALA A 330 17.39 -34.11 -13.43
C ALA A 330 17.77 -35.28 -14.37
N GLY A 331 18.05 -34.96 -15.63
CA GLY A 331 18.17 -35.91 -16.73
C GLY A 331 16.83 -36.46 -17.24
N PRO A 332 16.82 -37.14 -18.40
CA PRO A 332 15.60 -37.61 -19.04
C PRO A 332 14.99 -38.83 -18.35
N LEU A 333 13.66 -38.86 -18.25
CA LEU A 333 12.89 -40.08 -17.99
C LEU A 333 13.10 -41.11 -19.13
N PRO A 334 13.03 -42.43 -18.84
CA PRO A 334 13.26 -43.49 -19.84
C PRO A 334 12.07 -43.69 -20.82
N PHE A 335 11.27 -42.65 -21.04
CA PHE A 335 10.16 -42.63 -22.00
C PHE A 335 9.88 -41.20 -22.50
N PRO A 336 9.47 -41.01 -23.77
CA PRO A 336 9.03 -39.71 -24.27
C PRO A 336 7.58 -39.39 -23.87
N SER A 337 6.75 -40.42 -23.64
CA SER A 337 5.39 -40.31 -23.13
C SER A 337 4.99 -41.62 -22.46
N LYS A 338 4.35 -41.57 -21.28
CA LYS A 338 3.81 -42.76 -20.61
C LYS A 338 2.56 -42.43 -19.79
N GLU A 339 1.66 -43.40 -19.74
CA GLU A 339 0.46 -43.40 -18.91
C GLU A 339 0.65 -44.26 -17.65
N PHE A 340 0.07 -43.81 -16.53
CA PHE A 340 0.09 -44.46 -15.23
C PHE A 340 -1.33 -44.47 -14.63
N SER A 341 -1.71 -45.58 -14.00
CA SER A 341 -2.94 -45.69 -13.21
C SER A 341 -2.60 -45.55 -11.73
N ILE A 342 -3.03 -44.47 -11.10
CA ILE A 342 -2.80 -44.18 -9.68
C ILE A 342 -4.10 -44.38 -8.91
N ILE A 343 -4.08 -45.21 -7.89
CA ILE A 343 -5.16 -45.29 -6.91
C ILE A 343 -4.75 -44.47 -5.69
N LEU A 344 -5.61 -43.50 -5.33
CA LEU A 344 -5.60 -42.88 -4.01
C LEU A 344 -6.77 -43.42 -3.19
N ASP A 345 -6.50 -43.86 -1.96
CA ASP A 345 -7.51 -43.91 -0.91
C ASP A 345 -8.10 -42.50 -0.70
N ASP A 346 -9.40 -42.40 -0.45
CA ASP A 346 -9.99 -41.14 -0.03
C ASP A 346 -9.69 -40.90 1.47
N GLU A 347 -8.79 -39.97 1.78
CA GLU A 347 -8.54 -39.46 3.15
C GLU A 347 -9.71 -38.59 3.69
N ASP A 348 -10.93 -38.80 3.18
CA ASP A 348 -12.16 -38.39 3.85
C ASP A 348 -12.49 -39.43 4.94
N GLU A 349 -11.62 -39.51 5.95
CA GLU A 349 -11.77 -40.40 7.12
C GLU A 349 -13.19 -40.29 7.70
N GLY A 350 -14.02 -41.33 7.70
CA GLY A 350 -13.82 -42.70 7.22
C GLY A 350 -15.08 -43.55 7.50
N ALA A 351 -14.94 -44.88 7.47
CA ALA A 351 -15.93 -45.91 7.83
C ALA A 351 -17.39 -45.67 7.36
N GLY A 352 -17.67 -45.95 6.08
CA GLY A 352 -19.03 -46.20 5.59
C GLY A 352 -19.33 -45.58 4.21
N PRO A 353 -19.65 -46.36 3.16
CA PRO A 353 -19.43 -47.81 2.99
C PRO A 353 -17.91 -48.07 2.68
N PRO A 354 -17.42 -48.88 1.72
CA PRO A 354 -15.97 -49.07 1.58
C PRO A 354 -15.27 -47.78 1.14
N ARG A 355 -13.94 -47.72 1.37
CA ARG A 355 -13.09 -46.62 0.90
C ARG A 355 -13.35 -46.40 -0.59
N ARG A 356 -13.67 -45.17 -0.98
CA ARG A 356 -13.78 -44.81 -2.40
C ARG A 356 -12.37 -44.57 -2.94
N GLU A 357 -11.72 -45.67 -3.30
CA GLU A 357 -10.54 -45.66 -4.14
C GLU A 357 -10.81 -44.80 -5.38
N ARG A 358 -10.13 -43.67 -5.49
CA ARG A 358 -10.21 -42.78 -6.63
C ARG A 358 -9.06 -43.10 -7.56
N GLN A 359 -9.40 -43.79 -8.66
CA GLN A 359 -8.48 -44.08 -9.74
C GLN A 359 -8.26 -42.81 -10.58
N PHE A 360 -7.00 -42.45 -10.77
CA PHE A 360 -6.52 -41.34 -11.59
C PHE A 360 -5.63 -41.88 -12.69
N ARG A 361 -5.97 -41.55 -13.94
CA ARG A 361 -5.06 -41.74 -15.07
C ARG A 361 -4.14 -40.53 -15.16
N VAL A 362 -2.83 -40.76 -15.06
CA VAL A 362 -1.80 -39.72 -15.17
C VAL A 362 -0.98 -39.98 -16.43
N VAL A 363 -0.98 -39.03 -17.36
CA VAL A 363 -0.10 -39.05 -18.53
C VAL A 363 1.04 -38.06 -18.31
N ILE A 364 2.28 -38.53 -18.47
CA ILE A 364 3.51 -37.72 -18.41
C ILE A 364 4.14 -37.75 -19.80
N LYS A 365 4.29 -36.58 -20.44
CA LYS A 365 4.84 -36.42 -21.80
C LYS A 365 5.98 -35.42 -21.81
N PHE A 366 7.08 -35.72 -22.50
CA PHE A 366 8.19 -34.78 -22.68
C PHE A 366 7.75 -33.51 -23.42
N ALA A 367 8.17 -32.35 -22.90
CA ALA A 367 7.83 -31.04 -23.45
C ALA A 367 9.08 -30.26 -23.90
N ALA A 368 10.10 -30.13 -23.03
CA ALA A 368 11.30 -29.35 -23.30
C ALA A 368 12.50 -29.75 -22.42
N ARG A 369 13.71 -29.31 -22.81
CA ARG A 369 14.91 -29.26 -21.94
C ARG A 369 15.17 -27.79 -21.63
N ALA A 370 15.38 -27.45 -20.36
CA ALA A 370 15.70 -26.07 -19.97
C ALA A 370 17.18 -25.79 -20.16
N ASP A 371 17.51 -24.67 -20.80
CA ASP A 371 18.87 -24.31 -21.16
C ASP A 371 19.62 -23.64 -20.00
N LEU A 372 20.47 -24.44 -19.33
CA LEU A 372 21.37 -23.96 -18.28
C LEU A 372 22.60 -23.21 -18.82
N HIS A 373 23.01 -23.46 -20.07
CA HIS A 373 24.13 -22.74 -20.67
C HIS A 373 23.73 -21.32 -21.06
N HIS A 374 22.52 -21.12 -21.56
CA HIS A 374 21.92 -19.78 -21.67
C HIS A 374 21.84 -19.10 -20.29
N LEU A 375 21.47 -19.81 -19.22
CA LEU A 375 21.44 -19.22 -17.87
C LEU A 375 22.85 -18.80 -17.40
N GLU A 376 23.87 -19.62 -17.64
CA GLU A 376 25.28 -19.29 -17.39
C GLU A 376 25.73 -18.06 -18.19
N MET A 377 25.45 -18.03 -19.50
CA MET A 377 25.80 -16.94 -20.40
C MET A 377 25.08 -15.62 -20.06
N PHE A 378 23.84 -15.70 -19.57
CA PHE A 378 23.11 -14.55 -19.02
C PHE A 378 23.72 -14.06 -17.69
N LEU A 379 24.04 -14.97 -16.76
CA LEU A 379 24.69 -14.61 -15.48
C LEU A 379 26.09 -14.01 -15.70
N ALA A 380 26.83 -14.46 -16.72
CA ALA A 380 28.09 -13.88 -17.18
C ALA A 380 27.92 -12.54 -17.92
N GLY A 381 26.69 -12.08 -18.18
CA GLY A 381 26.39 -10.86 -18.91
C GLY A 381 26.71 -10.90 -20.41
N ARG A 382 26.91 -12.10 -20.97
CA ARG A 382 27.18 -12.34 -22.41
C ARG A 382 25.88 -12.35 -23.23
N GLN A 383 24.79 -12.82 -22.63
CA GLN A 383 23.42 -12.63 -23.12
C GLN A 383 22.67 -11.62 -22.24
N ALA A 384 21.59 -11.04 -22.78
CA ALA A 384 20.84 -9.95 -22.14
C ALA A 384 19.39 -10.34 -21.80
N ASP A 385 18.87 -11.33 -22.52
CA ASP A 385 17.69 -12.12 -22.24
C ASP A 385 17.99 -13.17 -21.16
N ALA A 386 17.00 -13.43 -20.30
CA ALA A 386 17.13 -14.34 -19.16
C ALA A 386 16.18 -15.53 -19.36
N PRO A 387 16.66 -16.78 -19.41
CA PRO A 387 15.81 -17.96 -19.60
C PRO A 387 14.88 -18.14 -18.38
N GLN A 388 13.60 -17.79 -18.56
CA GLN A 388 12.61 -17.83 -17.49
C GLN A 388 12.27 -19.27 -17.11
N GLU A 389 12.36 -20.17 -18.08
CA GLU A 389 12.12 -21.60 -17.98
C GLU A 389 13.09 -22.21 -16.97
N ALA A 390 14.40 -22.01 -17.17
CA ALA A 390 15.43 -22.49 -16.25
C ALA A 390 15.26 -21.92 -14.82
N LEU A 391 15.00 -20.61 -14.71
CA LEU A 391 14.74 -19.97 -13.41
C LEU A 391 13.46 -20.50 -12.73
N GLN A 392 12.42 -20.84 -13.51
CA GLN A 392 11.17 -21.41 -13.03
C GLN A 392 11.36 -22.86 -12.54
N VAL A 393 12.15 -23.69 -13.24
CA VAL A 393 12.49 -25.04 -12.75
C VAL A 393 13.16 -24.93 -11.37
N LEU A 394 14.15 -24.06 -11.24
CA LEU A 394 14.92 -23.89 -10.00
C LEU A 394 14.07 -23.31 -8.85
N ASP A 395 13.12 -22.39 -9.13
CA ASP A 395 12.15 -21.93 -8.12
C ASP A 395 11.24 -23.08 -7.68
N ILE A 396 10.74 -23.91 -8.59
CA ILE A 396 9.82 -25.02 -8.27
C ILE A 396 10.52 -26.12 -7.47
N VAL A 397 11.73 -26.54 -7.88
CA VAL A 397 12.52 -27.58 -7.19
C VAL A 397 12.76 -27.21 -5.73
N LEU A 398 13.31 -26.03 -5.46
CA LEU A 398 13.61 -25.56 -4.11
C LEU A 398 12.35 -25.32 -3.25
N ARG A 399 11.16 -25.36 -3.86
CA ARG A 399 9.86 -25.13 -3.20
C ARG A 399 9.07 -26.42 -2.98
N GLU A 400 9.48 -27.56 -3.54
CA GLU A 400 8.78 -28.83 -3.41
C GLU A 400 8.71 -29.28 -1.94
N LEU A 401 9.86 -29.37 -1.25
CA LEU A 401 9.93 -29.75 0.16
C LEU A 401 9.28 -28.72 1.11
N PRO A 402 9.52 -27.39 1.01
CA PRO A 402 8.77 -26.39 1.77
C PRO A 402 7.24 -26.43 1.56
N THR A 403 6.76 -26.82 0.37
CA THR A 403 5.32 -26.97 0.08
C THR A 403 4.70 -28.17 0.80
N LYS A 404 5.50 -29.17 1.19
CA LYS A 404 5.06 -30.30 2.03
C LYS A 404 5.17 -30.00 3.53
N ARG A 405 6.22 -29.29 3.96
CA ARG A 405 6.48 -28.97 5.38
C ARG A 405 5.60 -27.84 5.94
N TYR A 406 5.17 -26.88 5.12
CA TYR A 406 4.56 -25.63 5.57
C TYR A 406 3.32 -25.24 4.74
N SER A 407 2.47 -24.36 5.27
CA SER A 407 1.33 -23.79 4.53
C SER A 407 1.79 -22.78 3.46
N PRO A 408 1.60 -23.06 2.16
CA PRO A 408 2.13 -22.22 1.08
C PRO A 408 1.17 -21.09 0.70
N VAL A 409 1.67 -19.86 0.62
CA VAL A 409 0.92 -18.67 0.21
C VAL A 409 1.78 -17.85 -0.77
N GLY A 410 1.49 -17.97 -2.07
CA GLY A 410 2.22 -17.24 -3.12
C GLY A 410 3.66 -17.74 -3.29
N ARG A 411 4.63 -16.99 -2.75
CA ARG A 411 6.06 -17.33 -2.65
C ARG A 411 6.55 -17.42 -1.19
N SER A 412 5.63 -17.47 -0.23
CA SER A 412 5.94 -17.58 1.20
C SER A 412 5.36 -18.84 1.83
N PHE A 413 6.02 -19.33 2.88
CA PHE A 413 5.70 -20.56 3.60
C PHE A 413 5.50 -20.25 5.08
N TYR A 414 4.39 -20.70 5.67
CA TYR A 414 4.00 -20.37 7.04
C TYR A 414 3.71 -21.63 7.86
N SER A 415 4.02 -21.60 9.16
CA SER A 415 3.62 -22.63 10.13
C SER A 415 3.37 -22.00 11.50
N PRO A 416 2.55 -22.62 12.36
CA PRO A 416 2.34 -22.15 13.73
C PRO A 416 3.57 -22.36 14.63
N ASP A 417 4.51 -23.22 14.21
CA ASP A 417 5.68 -23.70 14.94
C ASP A 417 6.94 -22.89 14.64
N LEU A 418 6.91 -22.05 13.60
CA LEU A 418 7.99 -21.12 13.22
C LEU A 418 8.06 -19.91 14.18
N GLY A 419 8.16 -20.18 15.48
CA GLY A 419 8.13 -19.20 16.56
C GLY A 419 6.85 -19.30 17.39
N ARG A 420 6.32 -18.16 17.85
CA ARG A 420 5.12 -18.11 18.70
C ARG A 420 3.92 -17.58 17.92
N ARG A 421 2.81 -18.32 17.94
CA ARG A 421 1.45 -17.83 17.63
C ARG A 421 1.18 -16.53 18.41
N GLN A 422 0.49 -15.58 17.79
CA GLN A 422 0.12 -14.29 18.41
C GLN A 422 -1.33 -13.92 18.06
N PRO A 423 -2.24 -13.77 19.03
CA PRO A 423 -3.63 -13.42 18.74
C PRO A 423 -3.74 -11.97 18.25
N LEU A 424 -4.41 -11.80 17.11
CA LEU A 424 -4.81 -10.52 16.54
C LEU A 424 -6.21 -10.11 17.02
N GLY A 425 -7.02 -11.09 17.46
CA GLY A 425 -8.37 -10.92 18.01
C GLY A 425 -9.48 -11.02 16.96
N GLU A 426 -10.71 -11.25 17.43
CA GLU A 426 -11.86 -11.71 16.62
C GLU A 426 -11.64 -13.13 16.02
N GLY A 427 -10.95 -14.02 16.74
CA GLY A 427 -10.66 -15.40 16.31
C GLY A 427 -9.60 -15.50 15.21
N LEU A 428 -8.66 -14.55 15.15
CA LEU A 428 -7.58 -14.48 14.18
C LEU A 428 -6.23 -14.42 14.88
N GLU A 429 -5.28 -15.23 14.41
CA GLU A 429 -3.90 -15.24 14.88
C GLU A 429 -2.90 -14.89 13.77
N SER A 430 -1.71 -14.41 14.15
CA SER A 430 -0.58 -14.24 13.25
C SER A 430 0.29 -15.49 13.26
N TRP A 431 0.45 -16.12 12.11
CA TRP A 431 1.50 -17.12 11.89
C TRP A 431 2.75 -16.44 11.31
N ARG A 432 3.92 -16.98 11.68
CA ARG A 432 5.19 -16.62 11.05
C ARG A 432 5.47 -17.52 9.86
N GLY A 433 6.40 -17.06 9.03
CA GLY A 433 6.86 -17.77 7.85
C GLY A 433 8.05 -17.07 7.22
N PHE A 434 8.43 -17.55 6.05
CA PHE A 434 9.49 -16.96 5.23
C PHE A 434 9.04 -16.85 3.78
N TYR A 435 9.49 -15.78 3.12
CA TYR A 435 9.48 -15.64 1.67
C TYR A 435 10.66 -16.43 1.08
N GLN A 436 10.47 -17.02 -0.10
CA GLN A 436 11.53 -17.67 -0.86
C GLN A 436 11.39 -17.33 -2.35
N SER A 437 12.50 -16.96 -2.99
CA SER A 437 12.61 -16.94 -4.46
C SER A 437 14.05 -17.09 -4.91
N ILE A 438 14.33 -17.91 -5.91
CA ILE A 438 15.64 -17.88 -6.58
C ILE A 438 15.71 -16.71 -7.56
N ARG A 439 16.87 -16.03 -7.63
CA ARG A 439 17.07 -14.81 -8.43
C ARG A 439 18.48 -14.78 -9.05
N PRO A 440 18.61 -14.44 -10.34
CA PRO A 440 19.90 -14.13 -10.95
C PRO A 440 20.42 -12.78 -10.46
N THR A 441 21.74 -12.67 -10.27
CA THR A 441 22.42 -11.43 -9.85
C THR A 441 23.75 -11.25 -10.57
N GLN A 442 24.36 -10.07 -10.46
CA GLN A 442 25.73 -9.83 -10.98
C GLN A 442 26.83 -10.56 -10.21
N MET A 443 26.49 -11.36 -9.18
CA MET A 443 27.39 -12.22 -8.42
C MET A 443 27.02 -13.71 -8.60
N GLY A 444 26.27 -14.06 -9.65
CA GLY A 444 25.74 -15.40 -9.89
C GLY A 444 24.31 -15.59 -9.39
N LEU A 445 23.88 -16.84 -9.30
CA LEU A 445 22.53 -17.20 -8.85
C LEU A 445 22.44 -17.12 -7.31
N SER A 446 21.26 -16.78 -6.78
CA SER A 446 21.06 -16.67 -5.33
C SER A 446 19.63 -16.96 -4.89
N LEU A 447 19.47 -17.61 -3.76
CA LEU A 447 18.20 -17.78 -3.06
C LEU A 447 17.96 -16.58 -2.14
N ASN A 448 16.90 -15.81 -2.40
CA ASN A 448 16.45 -14.74 -1.50
C ASN A 448 15.49 -15.33 -0.44
N ILE A 449 15.79 -15.10 0.84
CA ILE A 449 14.97 -15.55 1.99
C ILE A 449 14.67 -14.33 2.87
N ASP A 450 13.42 -14.12 3.27
CA ASP A 450 13.05 -13.01 4.18
C ASP A 450 11.91 -13.38 5.12
N MET A 451 11.89 -12.83 6.35
CA MET A 451 10.86 -13.16 7.34
C MET A 451 9.52 -12.50 7.02
N SER A 452 8.44 -13.29 7.11
CA SER A 452 7.08 -12.85 6.83
C SER A 452 6.12 -13.28 7.93
N SER A 453 5.02 -12.53 8.12
CA SER A 453 3.91 -12.94 8.98
C SER A 453 2.59 -12.57 8.30
N THR A 454 1.57 -13.41 8.45
CA THR A 454 0.23 -13.15 7.92
C THR A 454 -0.84 -13.70 8.86
N ALA A 455 -2.06 -13.19 8.71
CA ALA A 455 -3.19 -13.61 9.53
C ALA A 455 -3.73 -14.98 9.06
N PHE A 456 -4.01 -15.84 10.03
CA PHE A 456 -4.72 -17.10 9.92
C PHE A 456 -5.94 -17.08 10.85
N ILE A 457 -6.92 -17.95 10.59
CA ILE A 457 -8.08 -18.13 11.46
C ILE A 457 -7.70 -19.11 12.56
N GLU A 458 -7.98 -18.77 13.82
CA GLU A 458 -7.69 -19.64 14.97
C GLU A 458 -8.51 -20.96 14.87
N PRO A 459 -7.92 -22.14 15.15
CA PRO A 459 -8.57 -23.45 14.98
C PRO A 459 -9.53 -23.80 16.15
N LEU A 460 -10.42 -22.86 16.50
CA LEU A 460 -11.33 -22.92 17.64
C LEU A 460 -12.61 -23.73 17.36
N PRO A 461 -13.30 -24.22 18.40
CA PRO A 461 -14.73 -24.50 18.34
C PRO A 461 -15.50 -23.30 17.78
N VAL A 462 -16.51 -23.53 16.94
CA VAL A 462 -17.19 -22.44 16.23
C VAL A 462 -17.92 -21.48 17.17
N ILE A 463 -18.44 -21.97 18.30
CA ILE A 463 -19.06 -21.11 19.33
C ILE A 463 -18.02 -20.18 19.99
N GLU A 464 -16.81 -20.66 20.27
CA GLU A 464 -15.73 -19.82 20.82
C GLU A 464 -15.27 -18.75 19.83
N PHE A 465 -15.10 -19.12 18.55
CA PHE A 465 -14.81 -18.17 17.47
C PHE A 465 -15.89 -17.08 17.37
N VAL A 466 -17.18 -17.46 17.46
CA VAL A 466 -18.30 -16.51 17.45
C VAL A 466 -18.29 -15.60 18.69
N THR A 467 -18.03 -16.14 19.88
CA THR A 467 -17.88 -15.36 21.12
C THR A 467 -16.73 -14.35 21.02
N GLN A 468 -15.57 -14.76 20.47
CA GLN A 468 -14.47 -13.83 20.18
C GLN A 468 -14.86 -12.76 19.15
N LEU A 469 -15.50 -13.16 18.04
CA LEU A 469 -15.89 -12.26 16.95
C LEU A 469 -16.90 -11.20 17.39
N LEU A 470 -17.80 -11.52 18.32
CA LEU A 470 -18.78 -10.56 18.86
C LEU A 470 -18.30 -9.85 20.14
N ASN A 471 -17.18 -10.29 20.73
CA ASN A 471 -16.68 -9.84 22.03
C ASN A 471 -17.78 -9.89 23.12
N ARG A 472 -18.63 -10.93 23.07
CA ARG A 472 -19.69 -11.22 24.04
C ARG A 472 -19.99 -12.71 24.05
N ASP A 473 -20.43 -13.22 25.19
CA ASP A 473 -21.02 -14.55 25.27
C ASP A 473 -22.31 -14.60 24.42
N VAL A 474 -22.44 -15.65 23.61
CA VAL A 474 -23.60 -15.92 22.75
C VAL A 474 -24.49 -17.05 23.25
N THR A 475 -24.04 -17.80 24.25
CA THR A 475 -24.82 -18.88 24.88
C THR A 475 -25.93 -18.29 25.77
N VAL A 476 -25.64 -17.17 26.45
CA VAL A 476 -26.54 -16.50 27.41
C VAL A 476 -27.56 -15.58 26.75
N ARG A 477 -27.30 -15.05 25.54
CA ARG A 477 -28.18 -14.06 24.88
C ARG A 477 -28.31 -14.31 23.37
N PRO A 478 -29.54 -14.34 22.82
CA PRO A 478 -29.80 -14.51 21.39
C PRO A 478 -28.96 -13.61 20.47
N LEU A 479 -28.74 -14.08 19.24
CA LEU A 479 -28.07 -13.33 18.19
C LEU A 479 -29.05 -12.40 17.48
N SER A 480 -28.75 -11.10 17.47
CA SER A 480 -29.47 -10.11 16.64
C SER A 480 -29.18 -10.33 15.16
N ASP A 481 -29.97 -9.75 14.25
CA ASP A 481 -29.69 -9.84 12.82
C ASP A 481 -28.38 -9.17 12.41
N ALA A 482 -27.94 -8.13 13.14
CA ALA A 482 -26.61 -7.55 12.97
C ALA A 482 -25.50 -8.56 13.36
N ASP A 483 -25.65 -9.28 14.47
CA ASP A 483 -24.73 -10.36 14.88
C ASP A 483 -24.70 -11.47 13.81
N ARG A 484 -25.89 -11.94 13.38
CA ARG A 484 -26.06 -13.00 12.37
C ARG A 484 -25.39 -12.61 11.05
N VAL A 485 -25.54 -11.37 10.60
CA VAL A 485 -24.84 -10.84 9.41
C VAL A 485 -23.32 -10.77 9.62
N LYS A 486 -22.83 -10.33 10.78
CA LYS A 486 -21.38 -10.31 11.08
C LYS A 486 -20.79 -11.73 11.06
N ILE A 487 -21.42 -12.70 11.72
CA ILE A 487 -20.97 -14.11 11.74
C ILE A 487 -21.03 -14.71 10.32
N LYS A 488 -22.13 -14.50 9.58
CA LYS A 488 -22.26 -14.99 8.19
C LYS A 488 -21.16 -14.42 7.29
N LYS A 489 -20.81 -13.13 7.43
CA LYS A 489 -19.70 -12.49 6.69
C LYS A 489 -18.32 -13.02 7.10
N ALA A 490 -18.13 -13.38 8.38
CA ALA A 490 -16.89 -13.97 8.87
C ALA A 490 -16.69 -15.40 8.37
N LEU A 491 -17.64 -16.30 8.71
CA LEU A 491 -17.54 -17.75 8.48
C LEU A 491 -17.75 -18.20 7.03
N ARG A 492 -18.41 -17.42 6.17
CA ARG A 492 -18.62 -17.83 4.76
C ARG A 492 -17.28 -18.10 4.06
N GLY A 493 -17.14 -19.33 3.55
CA GLY A 493 -15.93 -19.86 2.91
C GLY A 493 -14.95 -20.57 3.85
N VAL A 494 -15.11 -20.48 5.17
CA VAL A 494 -14.26 -21.18 6.15
C VAL A 494 -14.57 -22.68 6.13
N LYS A 495 -13.55 -23.52 6.30
CA LYS A 495 -13.67 -24.96 6.53
C LYS A 495 -13.81 -25.27 8.02
N VAL A 496 -14.69 -26.21 8.34
CA VAL A 496 -14.88 -26.78 9.68
C VAL A 496 -14.81 -28.30 9.64
N GLU A 497 -14.30 -28.92 10.70
CA GLU A 497 -14.37 -30.35 10.96
C GLU A 497 -15.47 -30.65 11.99
N VAL A 498 -16.16 -31.79 11.82
CA VAL A 498 -17.20 -32.22 12.78
C VAL A 498 -16.61 -32.99 13.96
N THR A 499 -17.16 -32.75 15.15
CA THR A 499 -16.72 -33.38 16.41
C THR A 499 -17.63 -34.52 16.89
N HIS A 500 -18.92 -34.51 16.50
CA HIS A 500 -19.96 -35.43 17.00
C HIS A 500 -19.85 -36.91 16.56
N ARG A 501 -18.84 -37.30 15.77
CA ARG A 501 -18.70 -38.65 15.19
C ARG A 501 -17.53 -39.45 15.76
N GLY A 502 -17.26 -39.31 17.06
CA GLY A 502 -16.12 -39.97 17.71
C GLY A 502 -14.81 -39.54 17.07
N ASN A 503 -14.09 -40.48 16.44
CA ASN A 503 -12.83 -40.21 15.72
C ASN A 503 -13.03 -39.56 14.35
N MET A 504 -14.23 -39.60 13.75
CA MET A 504 -14.47 -39.04 12.42
C MET A 504 -14.41 -37.50 12.43
N ARG A 505 -13.42 -36.93 11.73
CA ARG A 505 -13.18 -35.47 11.62
C ARG A 505 -13.48 -34.94 10.21
N ARG A 506 -14.64 -35.34 9.66
CA ARG A 506 -15.05 -34.98 8.29
C ARG A 506 -15.13 -33.47 8.08
N LYS A 507 -14.55 -32.97 6.99
CA LYS A 507 -14.31 -31.54 6.73
C LYS A 507 -15.31 -30.96 5.74
N TYR A 508 -15.98 -29.88 6.11
CA TYR A 508 -17.00 -29.18 5.32
C TYR A 508 -16.64 -27.70 5.13
N ARG A 509 -17.10 -27.08 4.03
CA ARG A 509 -16.95 -25.63 3.79
C ARG A 509 -18.28 -24.90 4.01
N ILE A 510 -18.27 -23.85 4.82
CA ILE A 510 -19.46 -23.08 5.19
C ILE A 510 -19.92 -22.22 4.00
N SER A 511 -21.17 -22.42 3.56
CA SER A 511 -21.85 -21.60 2.56
C SER A 511 -22.64 -20.44 3.20
N GLY A 512 -23.21 -20.66 4.39
CA GLY A 512 -24.06 -19.70 5.09
C GLY A 512 -24.42 -20.08 6.53
N LEU A 513 -25.45 -19.44 7.06
CA LEU A 513 -26.08 -19.67 8.37
C LEU A 513 -27.60 -19.73 8.18
N THR A 514 -28.29 -20.53 8.99
CA THR A 514 -29.76 -20.56 9.00
C THR A 514 -30.38 -19.31 9.63
N SER A 515 -31.59 -18.97 9.21
CA SER A 515 -32.42 -17.90 9.79
C SER A 515 -33.12 -18.35 11.09
N GLN A 516 -33.52 -19.62 11.16
CA GLN A 516 -34.12 -20.27 12.32
C GLN A 516 -33.05 -20.76 13.31
N ALA A 517 -33.44 -20.90 14.58
CA ALA A 517 -32.63 -21.55 15.61
C ALA A 517 -32.60 -23.07 15.40
N THR A 518 -31.57 -23.76 15.93
CA THR A 518 -31.38 -25.21 15.75
C THR A 518 -32.56 -26.03 16.29
N ARG A 519 -33.25 -25.56 17.33
CA ARG A 519 -34.50 -26.16 17.85
C ARG A 519 -35.71 -26.10 16.90
N GLU A 520 -35.77 -25.10 16.03
CA GLU A 520 -36.89 -24.83 15.10
C GLU A 520 -36.64 -25.41 13.71
N LEU A 521 -35.38 -25.68 13.40
CA LEU A 521 -34.92 -26.06 12.08
C LEU A 521 -35.25 -27.54 11.79
N THR A 522 -36.10 -27.76 10.78
CA THR A 522 -36.43 -29.08 10.25
C THR A 522 -35.85 -29.27 8.84
N PHE A 523 -35.62 -30.53 8.46
CA PHE A 523 -35.08 -30.89 7.15
C PHE A 523 -35.55 -32.30 6.72
N PRO A 524 -35.64 -32.58 5.41
CA PRO A 524 -35.94 -33.92 4.90
C PRO A 524 -34.73 -34.83 5.09
N VAL A 525 -34.92 -35.92 5.84
CA VAL A 525 -33.85 -36.88 6.18
C VAL A 525 -33.62 -37.90 5.08
N ASP A 526 -34.65 -38.17 4.27
CA ASP A 526 -34.64 -39.11 3.15
C ASP A 526 -35.25 -38.50 1.87
N ASP A 527 -35.16 -39.24 0.76
CA ASP A 527 -35.79 -38.87 -0.52
C ASP A 527 -37.30 -39.17 -0.55
N ARG A 528 -37.89 -39.67 0.55
CA ARG A 528 -39.35 -39.82 0.73
C ARG A 528 -39.98 -38.59 1.36
N GLY A 529 -39.17 -37.61 1.78
CA GLY A 529 -39.64 -36.36 2.37
C GLY A 529 -39.86 -36.40 3.88
N THR A 530 -39.33 -37.41 4.59
CA THR A 530 -39.48 -37.53 6.06
C THR A 530 -38.78 -36.37 6.77
N MET A 531 -39.57 -35.40 7.24
CA MET A 531 -39.06 -34.23 7.96
C MET A 531 -38.73 -34.58 9.42
N LYS A 532 -37.52 -34.27 9.88
CA LYS A 532 -37.16 -34.27 11.31
C LYS A 532 -36.54 -32.93 11.72
N SER A 533 -36.58 -32.60 13.01
CA SER A 533 -35.80 -31.46 13.54
C SER A 533 -34.32 -31.83 13.65
N VAL A 534 -33.43 -30.84 13.57
CA VAL A 534 -31.99 -31.07 13.73
C VAL A 534 -31.67 -31.62 15.13
N VAL A 535 -32.36 -31.15 16.18
CA VAL A 535 -32.19 -31.67 17.55
C VAL A 535 -32.58 -33.15 17.63
N GLN A 536 -33.75 -33.53 17.10
CA GLN A 536 -34.21 -34.92 17.10
C GLN A 536 -33.24 -35.82 16.30
N TYR A 537 -32.85 -35.40 15.10
CA TYR A 537 -31.93 -36.16 14.27
C TYR A 537 -30.56 -36.39 14.94
N PHE A 538 -30.00 -35.37 15.61
CA PHE A 538 -28.72 -35.52 16.31
C PHE A 538 -28.80 -36.42 17.54
N HIS A 539 -29.92 -36.37 18.27
CA HIS A 539 -30.19 -37.26 19.39
C HIS A 539 -30.35 -38.72 18.92
N GLU A 540 -31.23 -38.99 17.96
CA GLU A 540 -31.52 -40.33 17.46
C GLU A 540 -30.35 -40.97 16.71
N THR A 541 -29.57 -40.21 15.94
CA THR A 541 -28.53 -40.75 15.05
C THR A 541 -27.16 -40.85 15.69
N TYR A 542 -26.85 -39.99 16.68
CA TYR A 542 -25.51 -39.90 17.29
C TYR A 542 -25.52 -39.91 18.82
N GLY A 543 -26.69 -40.00 19.48
CA GLY A 543 -26.81 -39.83 20.94
C GLY A 543 -26.46 -38.42 21.43
N PHE A 544 -26.40 -37.42 20.54
CA PHE A 544 -25.86 -36.10 20.87
C PHE A 544 -26.96 -35.11 21.30
N VAL A 545 -26.94 -34.74 22.60
CA VAL A 545 -27.86 -33.74 23.17
C VAL A 545 -27.30 -32.34 22.93
N ILE A 546 -27.87 -31.61 21.97
CA ILE A 546 -27.49 -30.21 21.64
C ILE A 546 -27.87 -29.27 22.79
N GLN A 547 -26.88 -28.67 23.45
CA GLN A 547 -27.12 -27.72 24.53
C GLN A 547 -27.50 -26.33 23.98
N HIS A 548 -26.81 -25.87 22.95
CA HIS A 548 -26.94 -24.50 22.42
C HIS A 548 -28.00 -24.41 21.30
N SER A 549 -29.16 -25.03 21.52
CA SER A 549 -30.24 -25.17 20.53
C SER A 549 -30.88 -23.84 20.07
N SER A 550 -30.63 -22.74 20.78
CA SER A 550 -31.01 -21.37 20.44
C SER A 550 -30.13 -20.72 19.36
N LEU A 551 -28.93 -21.25 19.09
CA LEU A 551 -28.04 -20.78 18.02
C LEU A 551 -28.51 -21.33 16.66
N PRO A 552 -28.24 -20.62 15.55
CA PRO A 552 -28.51 -21.11 14.19
C PRO A 552 -27.50 -22.18 13.78
N CYS A 553 -27.87 -23.03 12.83
CA CYS A 553 -26.95 -23.98 12.21
C CYS A 553 -26.05 -23.30 11.17
N LEU A 554 -24.86 -23.89 10.98
CA LEU A 554 -24.03 -23.68 9.80
C LEU A 554 -24.68 -24.38 8.61
N GLN A 555 -24.71 -23.71 7.46
CA GLN A 555 -25.07 -24.32 6.19
C GLN A 555 -23.79 -24.74 5.46
N VAL A 556 -23.73 -26.00 5.02
CA VAL A 556 -22.59 -26.58 4.29
C VAL A 556 -23.08 -27.45 3.11
N GLY A 557 -22.18 -27.81 2.19
CA GLY A 557 -22.51 -28.68 1.05
C GLY A 557 -23.09 -27.94 -0.16
N ASN A 558 -23.94 -28.62 -0.94
CA ASN A 558 -24.58 -28.05 -2.13
C ASN A 558 -25.66 -27.02 -1.71
N GLN A 559 -25.83 -25.94 -2.47
CA GLN A 559 -26.90 -24.96 -2.23
C GLN A 559 -28.30 -25.53 -2.50
N GLN A 560 -28.42 -26.54 -3.38
CA GLN A 560 -29.69 -27.20 -3.70
C GLN A 560 -30.13 -28.24 -2.66
N ARG A 561 -29.18 -28.88 -1.98
CA ARG A 561 -29.41 -29.78 -0.82
C ARG A 561 -28.41 -29.41 0.28
N PRO A 562 -28.69 -28.35 1.07
CA PRO A 562 -27.80 -27.89 2.11
C PRO A 562 -27.82 -28.83 3.32
N ASN A 563 -26.64 -29.20 3.82
CA ASN A 563 -26.51 -29.90 5.08
C ASN A 563 -26.46 -28.88 6.23
N TYR A 564 -27.16 -29.17 7.31
CA TYR A 564 -27.21 -28.34 8.51
C TYR A 564 -26.33 -28.93 9.62
N LEU A 565 -25.41 -28.13 10.14
CA LEU A 565 -24.54 -28.53 11.26
C LEU A 565 -24.69 -27.54 12.43
N PRO A 566 -25.08 -27.99 13.63
CA PRO A 566 -25.04 -27.15 14.83
C PRO A 566 -23.63 -26.58 15.08
N MET A 567 -23.54 -25.32 15.53
CA MET A 567 -22.22 -24.70 15.82
C MET A 567 -21.42 -25.44 16.88
N GLU A 568 -22.12 -26.09 17.81
CA GLU A 568 -21.59 -26.87 18.94
C GLU A 568 -20.79 -28.11 18.48
N VAL A 569 -21.16 -28.71 17.33
CA VAL A 569 -20.52 -29.92 16.80
C VAL A 569 -19.45 -29.65 15.75
N CYS A 570 -18.95 -28.40 15.68
CA CYS A 570 -18.04 -27.92 14.65
C CYS A 570 -16.81 -27.20 15.23
N LYS A 571 -15.63 -27.51 14.70
CA LYS A 571 -14.36 -26.83 14.98
C LYS A 571 -13.76 -26.29 13.68
N ILE A 572 -13.10 -25.13 13.73
CA ILE A 572 -12.42 -24.52 12.58
C ILE A 572 -11.16 -25.32 12.25
N VAL A 573 -10.98 -25.67 10.98
CA VAL A 573 -9.79 -26.38 10.49
C VAL A 573 -8.59 -25.43 10.49
N GLU A 574 -7.43 -25.92 10.94
CA GLU A 574 -6.18 -25.16 10.99
C GLU A 574 -5.60 -24.84 9.59
N GLY A 575 -4.61 -23.95 9.50
CA GLY A 575 -3.94 -23.61 8.23
C GLY A 575 -4.75 -22.71 7.29
N GLN A 576 -5.87 -22.14 7.75
CA GLN A 576 -6.72 -21.27 6.94
C GLN A 576 -6.28 -19.81 7.01
N ARG A 577 -5.53 -19.35 5.99
CA ARG A 577 -5.15 -17.93 5.83
C ARG A 577 -6.39 -17.03 5.79
N TYR A 578 -6.38 -15.96 6.59
CA TYR A 578 -7.36 -14.88 6.49
C TYR A 578 -6.98 -13.92 5.34
N SER A 579 -7.84 -13.82 4.32
CA SER A 579 -7.60 -13.02 3.11
C SER A 579 -8.33 -11.67 3.07
N LYS A 580 -9.21 -11.40 4.05
CA LYS A 580 -10.03 -10.17 4.12
C LYS A 580 -9.21 -9.05 4.80
N ARG A 581 -9.61 -7.78 4.63
CA ARG A 581 -8.94 -6.63 5.27
C ARG A 581 -9.04 -6.72 6.80
N LEU A 582 -7.89 -6.69 7.49
CA LEU A 582 -7.80 -6.58 8.95
C LEU A 582 -8.26 -5.20 9.44
N ASN A 583 -8.84 -5.15 10.64
CA ASN A 583 -9.20 -3.89 11.30
C ASN A 583 -7.95 -3.19 11.90
N GLU A 584 -8.06 -1.91 12.26
CA GLU A 584 -6.91 -1.12 12.76
C GLU A 584 -6.23 -1.72 14.00
N ARG A 585 -6.99 -2.41 14.87
CA ARG A 585 -6.45 -3.06 16.08
C ARG A 585 -5.65 -4.30 15.69
N GLN A 586 -6.18 -5.14 14.80
CA GLN A 586 -5.49 -6.31 14.24
C GLN A 586 -4.22 -5.91 13.47
N ILE A 587 -4.28 -4.85 12.65
CA ILE A 587 -3.11 -4.28 11.96
C ILE A 587 -2.07 -3.80 12.98
N THR A 588 -2.49 -3.07 14.01
CA THR A 588 -1.60 -2.60 15.08
C THR A 588 -0.95 -3.76 15.83
N GLN A 589 -1.68 -4.85 16.08
CA GLN A 589 -1.15 -6.04 16.74
C GLN A 589 -0.13 -6.78 15.84
N LEU A 590 -0.46 -6.99 14.56
CA LEU A 590 0.44 -7.59 13.57
C LEU A 590 1.72 -6.76 13.40
N LEU A 591 1.61 -5.43 13.42
CA LEU A 591 2.77 -4.53 13.36
C LEU A 591 3.64 -4.61 14.62
N LYS A 592 3.10 -4.81 15.82
CA LYS A 592 3.91 -5.03 17.03
C LYS A 592 4.78 -6.28 16.91
N VAL A 593 4.26 -7.34 16.29
CA VAL A 593 4.96 -8.63 16.09
C VAL A 593 5.98 -8.55 14.95
N THR A 594 5.70 -7.79 13.88
CA THR A 594 6.55 -7.72 12.68
C THR A 594 7.60 -6.59 12.69
N CYS A 595 7.49 -5.60 13.58
CA CYS A 595 8.47 -4.50 13.72
C CYS A 595 9.75 -4.92 14.48
N GLN A 596 10.53 -5.82 13.89
CA GLN A 596 11.83 -6.28 14.42
C GLN A 596 12.97 -5.31 14.07
N ARG A 597 14.10 -5.35 14.79
CA ARG A 597 15.33 -4.64 14.38
C ARG A 597 16.05 -5.43 13.28
N PRO A 598 16.92 -4.79 12.47
CA PRO A 598 17.67 -5.49 11.42
C PRO A 598 18.52 -6.65 11.92
N GLN A 599 19.13 -6.53 13.12
CA GLN A 599 19.94 -7.59 13.73
C GLN A 599 19.09 -8.81 14.13
N ASP A 600 17.96 -8.60 14.80
CA ASP A 600 17.01 -9.66 15.14
C ASP A 600 16.55 -10.40 13.87
N ARG A 601 16.17 -9.63 12.84
CA ARG A 601 15.72 -10.18 11.54
C ARG A 601 16.83 -10.94 10.81
N GLU A 602 18.09 -10.50 10.91
CA GLU A 602 19.24 -11.21 10.33
C GLU A 602 19.40 -12.60 10.96
N LEU A 603 19.32 -12.67 12.30
CA LEU A 603 19.40 -13.94 13.04
C LEU A 603 18.23 -14.87 12.70
N ASP A 604 17.01 -14.35 12.59
CA ASP A 604 15.83 -15.12 12.20
C ASP A 604 15.92 -15.70 10.77
N ILE A 605 16.48 -14.93 9.83
CA ILE A 605 16.70 -15.40 8.45
C ILE A 605 17.74 -16.52 8.44
N LEU A 606 18.86 -16.35 9.16
CA LEU A 606 19.89 -17.38 9.31
C LEU A 606 19.31 -18.66 9.95
N GLN A 607 18.59 -18.53 11.07
CA GLN A 607 17.94 -19.66 11.73
C GLN A 607 16.96 -20.39 10.79
N THR A 608 16.23 -19.65 9.95
CA THR A 608 15.33 -20.24 8.95
C THR A 608 16.08 -21.04 7.88
N VAL A 609 17.23 -20.53 7.40
CA VAL A 609 18.06 -21.24 6.40
C VAL A 609 18.65 -22.53 7.00
N HIS A 610 19.20 -22.47 8.22
CA HIS A 610 19.72 -23.66 8.90
C HIS A 610 18.60 -24.66 9.23
N HIS A 611 17.41 -24.21 9.65
CA HIS A 611 16.25 -25.08 9.93
C HIS A 611 15.70 -25.76 8.66
N ASN A 612 15.65 -25.04 7.54
CA ASN A 612 15.23 -25.64 6.27
C ASN A 612 16.21 -26.71 5.78
N ALA A 613 17.50 -26.57 6.12
CA ALA A 613 18.58 -27.49 5.81
C ALA A 613 18.65 -27.82 4.31
N TYR A 614 18.77 -26.80 3.45
CA TYR A 614 18.76 -26.97 1.99
C TYR A 614 19.87 -27.91 1.47
N GLN A 615 20.97 -28.07 2.20
CA GLN A 615 22.01 -29.06 1.89
C GLN A 615 21.50 -30.51 1.99
N ASP A 616 20.43 -30.76 2.76
CA ASP A 616 19.79 -32.06 2.98
C ASP A 616 18.44 -32.25 2.27
N ASP A 617 17.95 -31.24 1.54
CA ASP A 617 16.75 -31.36 0.71
C ASP A 617 16.98 -32.40 -0.43
N PRO A 618 16.20 -33.49 -0.49
CA PRO A 618 16.42 -34.54 -1.48
C PRO A 618 16.15 -34.07 -2.92
N TYR A 619 15.30 -33.05 -3.12
CA TYR A 619 15.06 -32.45 -4.42
C TYR A 619 16.22 -31.54 -4.83
N ALA A 620 16.80 -30.78 -3.89
CA ALA A 620 18.01 -30.00 -4.15
C ALA A 620 19.20 -30.93 -4.49
N LYS A 621 19.39 -32.01 -3.73
CA LYS A 621 20.41 -33.05 -4.00
C LYS A 621 20.22 -33.71 -5.37
N GLU A 622 19.00 -34.14 -5.70
CA GLU A 622 18.70 -34.74 -7.01
C GLU A 622 19.03 -33.78 -8.15
N PHE A 623 18.65 -32.50 -8.04
CA PHE A 623 18.93 -31.49 -9.06
C PHE A 623 20.35 -30.92 -9.00
N GLY A 624 21.18 -31.34 -8.04
CA GLY A 624 22.56 -30.85 -7.88
C GLY A 624 22.66 -29.38 -7.47
N ILE A 625 21.59 -28.79 -6.91
CA ILE A 625 21.57 -27.40 -6.45
C ILE A 625 22.22 -27.34 -5.06
N LYS A 626 23.31 -26.59 -4.91
CA LYS A 626 23.88 -26.25 -3.59
C LYS A 626 23.54 -24.82 -3.21
N ILE A 627 23.12 -24.62 -1.96
CA ILE A 627 22.82 -23.29 -1.38
C ILE A 627 23.83 -23.00 -0.26
N SER A 628 24.48 -21.85 -0.32
CA SER A 628 25.36 -21.38 0.75
C SER A 628 24.56 -20.95 1.98
N GLU A 629 25.02 -21.27 3.19
CA GLU A 629 24.38 -20.80 4.44
C GLU A 629 24.84 -19.40 4.85
N LYS A 630 25.73 -18.77 4.07
CA LYS A 630 26.26 -17.42 4.35
C LYS A 630 25.51 -16.36 3.56
N LEU A 631 25.08 -15.31 4.27
CA LEU A 631 24.53 -14.09 3.69
C LEU A 631 25.53 -13.44 2.73
N ALA A 632 25.07 -13.01 1.56
CA ALA A 632 25.88 -12.34 0.56
C ALA A 632 26.40 -10.98 1.09
N SER A 633 27.72 -10.87 1.24
CA SER A 633 28.41 -9.59 1.51
C SER A 633 28.54 -8.77 0.23
N VAL A 634 28.05 -7.53 0.25
CA VAL A 634 28.00 -6.63 -0.92
C VAL A 634 28.70 -5.31 -0.58
N GLU A 635 29.53 -4.82 -1.50
CA GLU A 635 30.05 -3.45 -1.42
C GLU A 635 28.95 -2.45 -1.80
N ALA A 636 28.52 -1.67 -0.82
CA ALA A 636 27.57 -0.57 -0.96
C ALA A 636 28.27 0.79 -0.85
N ARG A 637 27.53 1.86 -1.13
CA ARG A 637 28.00 3.25 -1.00
C ARG A 637 26.95 4.11 -0.32
N ILE A 638 27.36 4.83 0.72
CA ILE A 638 26.58 5.91 1.33
C ILE A 638 26.79 7.16 0.47
N LEU A 639 25.76 7.57 -0.25
CA LEU A 639 25.76 8.81 -1.04
C LEU A 639 25.77 10.03 -0.10
N PRO A 640 26.43 11.14 -0.48
CA PRO A 640 26.33 12.39 0.27
C PRO A 640 24.88 12.90 0.26
N ALA A 641 24.41 13.43 1.40
CA ALA A 641 23.12 14.10 1.46
C ALA A 641 23.18 15.43 0.67
N PRO A 642 22.12 15.82 -0.05
CA PRO A 642 22.07 17.11 -0.73
C PRO A 642 21.84 18.25 0.28
N TRP A 643 22.37 19.43 -0.03
CA TRP A 643 22.11 20.64 0.75
C TRP A 643 20.70 21.19 0.47
N LEU A 644 19.95 21.43 1.54
CA LEU A 644 18.59 21.96 1.53
C LEU A 644 18.61 23.47 1.78
N LYS A 645 18.05 24.26 0.86
CA LYS A 645 17.91 25.71 0.98
C LYS A 645 16.55 26.09 1.58
N TYR A 646 16.62 26.94 2.60
CA TYR A 646 15.51 27.59 3.29
C TYR A 646 15.61 29.12 3.11
N HIS A 647 14.63 29.87 3.64
CA HIS A 647 14.55 31.32 3.42
C HIS A 647 15.62 32.09 4.20
N ASP A 648 16.21 33.13 3.59
CA ASP A 648 17.38 33.83 4.14
C ASP A 648 17.10 34.72 5.37
N THR A 649 15.84 34.84 5.80
CA THR A 649 15.44 35.43 7.10
C THR A 649 15.21 34.38 8.21
N GLY A 650 15.50 33.10 7.93
CA GLY A 650 15.75 32.09 8.96
C GLY A 650 17.12 32.31 9.63
N ARG A 651 17.27 31.79 10.86
CA ARG A 651 18.58 31.73 11.55
C ARG A 651 19.47 30.66 10.92
N GLU A 652 18.87 29.57 10.46
CA GLU A 652 19.51 28.53 9.66
C GLU A 652 18.93 28.61 8.24
N LYS A 653 19.77 28.99 7.27
CA LYS A 653 19.38 29.26 5.87
C LYS A 653 19.61 28.05 4.96
N ASP A 654 20.66 27.30 5.24
CA ASP A 654 21.10 26.13 4.48
C ASP A 654 21.27 24.98 5.47
N CYS A 655 20.75 23.79 5.14
CA CYS A 655 20.73 22.63 6.03
C CYS A 655 21.24 21.37 5.33
N LEU A 656 22.12 20.62 5.99
CA LEU A 656 22.59 19.32 5.52
C LEU A 656 21.95 18.20 6.36
N PRO A 657 21.05 17.37 5.78
CA PRO A 657 20.41 16.27 6.49
C PRO A 657 21.42 15.28 7.08
N ARG A 658 21.19 14.84 8.33
CA ARG A 658 22.02 13.85 9.02
C ARG A 658 21.24 12.56 9.17
N VAL A 659 21.81 11.44 8.69
CA VAL A 659 21.15 10.11 8.70
C VAL A 659 19.73 10.14 8.08
N GLY A 660 19.58 10.93 7.00
CA GLY A 660 18.28 11.13 6.32
C GLY A 660 17.27 12.01 7.07
N GLN A 661 17.65 12.65 8.18
CA GLN A 661 16.75 13.44 9.03
C GLN A 661 17.21 14.89 9.20
N TRP A 662 16.22 15.78 9.34
CA TRP A 662 16.36 17.18 9.71
C TRP A 662 15.03 17.68 10.30
N ASN A 663 14.97 18.93 10.77
CA ASN A 663 13.75 19.53 11.30
C ASN A 663 13.67 21.04 11.00
N MET A 664 12.51 21.65 11.25
CA MET A 664 12.22 23.07 11.01
C MET A 664 12.75 24.04 12.07
N MET A 665 13.47 23.57 13.11
CA MET A 665 14.02 24.48 14.11
C MET A 665 14.98 25.49 13.45
N ASN A 666 14.89 26.76 13.88
CA ASN A 666 15.66 27.90 13.37
C ASN A 666 15.47 28.26 11.88
N LYS A 667 14.59 27.57 11.14
CA LYS A 667 14.39 27.74 9.69
C LYS A 667 13.08 28.44 9.36
N LYS A 668 13.01 29.06 8.18
CA LYS A 668 11.77 29.53 7.54
C LYS A 668 11.64 28.91 6.15
N MET A 669 10.45 28.51 5.77
CA MET A 669 10.16 27.82 4.51
C MET A 669 10.61 28.66 3.31
N PHE A 670 11.29 28.03 2.34
CA PHE A 670 11.94 28.73 1.22
C PHE A 670 11.03 29.74 0.49
N HIS A 671 9.76 29.39 0.28
CA HIS A 671 8.71 30.32 -0.12
C HIS A 671 7.47 30.08 0.73
N GLY A 672 7.18 31.03 1.62
CA GLY A 672 5.94 31.06 2.39
C GLY A 672 4.74 31.36 1.49
N GLY A 673 3.76 30.46 1.52
CA GLY A 673 2.44 30.70 0.94
C GLY A 673 1.64 31.71 1.75
N ARG A 674 0.54 32.17 1.16
CA ARG A 674 -0.33 33.21 1.70
C ARG A 674 -1.69 32.63 2.07
N VAL A 675 -2.22 32.98 3.24
CA VAL A 675 -3.53 32.59 3.74
C VAL A 675 -4.13 33.79 4.46
N HIS A 676 -4.86 34.61 3.71
CA HIS A 676 -5.49 35.83 4.25
C HIS A 676 -6.89 35.56 4.78
N ASN A 677 -7.65 34.72 4.06
CA ASN A 677 -9.05 34.41 4.35
C ASN A 677 -9.19 32.91 4.66
N TRP A 678 -9.44 32.54 5.91
CA TRP A 678 -9.65 31.13 6.29
C TRP A 678 -10.78 30.94 7.29
N ALA A 679 -11.26 29.71 7.42
CA ALA A 679 -12.32 29.32 8.35
C ALA A 679 -12.05 27.97 9.03
N CYS A 680 -12.76 27.67 10.11
CA CYS A 680 -12.70 26.37 10.81
C CYS A 680 -14.08 25.73 10.97
N ILE A 681 -14.16 24.40 10.78
CA ILE A 681 -15.30 23.56 11.16
C ILE A 681 -14.82 22.44 12.10
N ASN A 682 -15.58 22.19 13.16
CA ASN A 682 -15.31 21.15 14.15
C ASN A 682 -16.40 20.07 14.12
N PHE A 683 -16.06 18.88 13.64
CA PHE A 683 -16.94 17.71 13.65
C PHE A 683 -16.79 16.84 14.92
N SER A 684 -15.94 17.23 15.86
CA SER A 684 -15.71 16.49 17.11
C SER A 684 -16.49 17.09 18.28
N ARG A 685 -17.57 16.41 18.68
CA ARG A 685 -18.44 16.81 19.81
C ARG A 685 -17.70 16.96 21.15
N ASN A 686 -16.50 16.39 21.28
CA ASN A 686 -15.69 16.43 22.50
C ASN A 686 -14.73 17.63 22.54
N VAL A 687 -14.59 18.38 21.45
CA VAL A 687 -13.75 19.59 21.38
C VAL A 687 -14.65 20.82 21.53
N GLN A 688 -14.44 21.60 22.59
CA GLN A 688 -15.14 22.86 22.84
C GLN A 688 -14.61 23.98 21.94
N ASP A 689 -15.44 25.01 21.67
CA ASP A 689 -15.08 26.11 20.78
C ASP A 689 -13.86 26.92 21.22
N SER A 690 -13.70 27.13 22.53
CA SER A 690 -12.50 27.76 23.12
C SER A 690 -11.22 26.99 22.79
N LEU A 691 -11.28 25.65 22.82
CA LEU A 691 -10.16 24.77 22.47
C LEU A 691 -9.93 24.72 20.95
N ALA A 692 -10.99 24.71 20.15
CA ALA A 692 -10.93 24.75 18.69
C ALA A 692 -10.32 26.07 18.18
N HIS A 693 -10.76 27.21 18.72
CA HIS A 693 -10.22 28.53 18.44
C HIS A 693 -8.73 28.60 18.85
N ARG A 694 -8.39 28.24 20.09
CA ARG A 694 -6.99 28.21 20.56
C ARG A 694 -6.09 27.35 19.66
N PHE A 695 -6.55 26.15 19.27
CA PHE A 695 -5.81 25.28 18.35
C PHE A 695 -5.51 25.97 17.01
N CYS A 696 -6.47 26.70 16.46
CA CYS A 696 -6.28 27.41 15.21
C CYS A 696 -5.32 28.60 15.35
N VAL A 697 -5.37 29.35 16.46
CA VAL A 697 -4.42 30.44 16.75
C VAL A 697 -2.98 29.90 16.89
N GLU A 698 -2.77 28.82 17.65
CA GLU A 698 -1.44 28.20 17.82
C GLU A 698 -0.92 27.63 16.48
N LEU A 699 -1.80 27.14 15.60
CA LEU A 699 -1.45 26.68 14.25
C LEU A 699 -1.14 27.85 13.29
N ALA A 700 -1.91 28.94 13.33
CA ALA A 700 -1.66 30.16 12.57
C ALA A 700 -0.31 30.78 12.96
N GLN A 701 -0.04 30.91 14.26
CA GLN A 701 1.25 31.36 14.78
C GLN A 701 2.41 30.45 14.33
N MET A 702 2.21 29.12 14.31
CA MET A 702 3.23 28.20 13.80
C MET A 702 3.49 28.39 12.29
N CYS A 703 2.46 28.71 11.50
CA CYS A 703 2.62 29.05 10.08
C CYS A 703 3.44 30.35 9.91
N GLN A 704 3.12 31.40 10.67
CA GLN A 704 3.86 32.66 10.69
C GLN A 704 5.33 32.48 11.11
N ILE A 705 5.59 31.76 12.20
CA ILE A 705 6.94 31.43 12.68
C ILE A 705 7.74 30.69 11.60
N SER A 706 7.08 29.77 10.89
CA SER A 706 7.66 29.02 9.78
C SER A 706 7.85 29.85 8.49
N GLY A 707 7.43 31.12 8.47
CA GLY A 707 7.64 32.04 7.35
C GLY A 707 6.48 32.20 6.36
N MET A 708 5.27 31.73 6.69
CA MET A 708 4.08 31.99 5.88
C MET A 708 3.45 33.35 6.19
N GLU A 709 2.77 33.95 5.20
CA GLU A 709 1.89 35.10 5.40
C GLU A 709 0.50 34.55 5.77
N PHE A 710 0.15 34.55 7.06
CA PHE A 710 -1.04 33.88 7.57
C PHE A 710 -1.80 34.78 8.57
N THR A 711 -3.06 35.11 8.30
CA THR A 711 -3.90 35.92 9.21
C THR A 711 -4.20 35.16 10.51
N ALA A 712 -4.00 35.78 11.67
CA ALA A 712 -4.17 35.13 12.97
C ALA A 712 -5.61 34.65 13.24
N ASP A 713 -6.60 35.45 12.81
CA ASP A 713 -8.03 35.20 13.02
C ASP A 713 -8.72 34.66 11.75
N PRO A 714 -9.76 33.82 11.91
CA PRO A 714 -10.58 33.37 10.79
C PRO A 714 -11.60 34.45 10.37
N VAL A 715 -12.09 34.35 9.13
CA VAL A 715 -13.18 35.21 8.59
C VAL A 715 -14.47 35.07 9.40
N LEU A 716 -14.67 33.91 10.06
CA LEU A 716 -15.83 33.59 10.88
C LEU A 716 -15.41 32.68 12.06
N PRO A 717 -15.99 32.84 13.28
CA PRO A 717 -15.70 31.98 14.44
C PRO A 717 -15.97 30.48 14.16
N PRO A 718 -15.18 29.53 14.72
CA PRO A 718 -15.30 28.10 14.42
C PRO A 718 -16.73 27.56 14.53
N LEU A 719 -17.14 26.73 13.56
CA LEU A 719 -18.48 26.12 13.53
C LEU A 719 -18.43 24.69 14.06
N ILE A 720 -19.17 24.36 15.12
CA ILE A 720 -19.45 22.95 15.48
C ILE A 720 -20.49 22.38 14.52
N ALA A 721 -20.20 21.21 13.96
CA ALA A 721 -21.07 20.47 13.07
C ALA A 721 -21.18 19.00 13.48
N ARG A 722 -22.27 18.35 13.08
CA ARG A 722 -22.46 16.89 13.25
C ARG A 722 -21.89 16.16 12.03
N PRO A 723 -21.07 15.08 12.18
CA PRO A 723 -20.55 14.28 11.05
C PRO A 723 -21.60 13.91 10.02
N GLU A 724 -22.80 13.57 10.49
CA GLU A 724 -23.96 13.15 9.72
C GLU A 724 -24.55 14.28 8.82
N GLN A 725 -24.04 15.51 8.95
CA GLN A 725 -24.45 16.69 8.18
C GLN A 725 -23.28 17.34 7.43
N VAL A 726 -22.19 16.59 7.17
CA VAL A 726 -20.94 17.10 6.55
C VAL A 726 -21.17 17.96 5.31
N GLU A 727 -22.01 17.53 4.37
CA GLU A 727 -22.26 18.28 3.14
C GLU A 727 -22.97 19.62 3.39
N ARG A 728 -24.03 19.61 4.20
CA ARG A 728 -24.76 20.83 4.58
C ARG A 728 -23.83 21.80 5.32
N ALA A 729 -23.04 21.30 6.27
CA ALA A 729 -22.11 22.11 7.05
C ALA A 729 -21.01 22.74 6.17
N LEU A 730 -20.46 21.99 5.21
CA LEU A 730 -19.47 22.51 4.26
C LEU A 730 -20.06 23.55 3.31
N LYS A 731 -21.21 23.24 2.68
CA LYS A 731 -21.84 24.12 1.68
C LYS A 731 -22.37 25.41 2.31
N ALA A 732 -23.05 25.32 3.46
CA ALA A 732 -23.46 26.50 4.22
C ALA A 732 -22.26 27.35 4.66
N ARG A 733 -21.25 26.74 5.30
CA ARG A 733 -20.10 27.49 5.82
C ARG A 733 -19.23 28.13 4.74
N TYR A 734 -19.16 27.52 3.56
CA TYR A 734 -18.53 28.14 2.40
C TYR A 734 -19.33 29.36 1.93
N HIS A 735 -20.67 29.24 1.85
CA HIS A 735 -21.54 30.36 1.51
C HIS A 735 -21.45 31.51 2.52
N ASP A 736 -21.48 31.22 3.83
CA ASP A 736 -21.32 32.22 4.90
C ASP A 736 -20.00 33.00 4.80
N ALA A 737 -18.91 32.32 4.44
CA ALA A 737 -17.61 32.97 4.24
C ALA A 737 -17.57 33.77 2.94
N MET A 738 -18.14 33.23 1.85
CA MET A 738 -18.12 33.91 0.54
C MET A 738 -19.06 35.11 0.49
N SER A 739 -20.17 35.16 1.24
CA SER A 739 -21.02 36.36 1.31
C SER A 739 -20.31 37.57 1.93
N ILE A 740 -19.31 37.34 2.79
CA ILE A 740 -18.45 38.39 3.37
C ILE A 740 -17.30 38.77 2.43
N LEU A 741 -16.74 37.78 1.71
CA LEU A 741 -15.52 37.94 0.89
C LEU A 741 -15.79 38.41 -0.55
N GLN A 742 -16.86 37.91 -1.18
CA GLN A 742 -17.20 38.19 -2.57
C GLN A 742 -17.46 39.69 -2.85
N PRO A 743 -18.14 40.47 -1.97
CA PRO A 743 -18.27 41.92 -2.13
C PRO A 743 -16.93 42.68 -2.11
N GLN A 744 -15.86 42.04 -1.60
CA GLN A 744 -14.51 42.59 -1.54
C GLN A 744 -13.60 42.07 -2.67
N GLY A 745 -14.15 41.30 -3.63
CA GLY A 745 -13.37 40.61 -4.66
C GLY A 745 -12.43 39.51 -4.12
N LYS A 746 -12.70 39.01 -2.90
CA LYS A 746 -11.88 38.00 -2.21
C LYS A 746 -12.53 36.61 -2.29
N GLU A 747 -11.70 35.59 -2.14
CA GLU A 747 -12.13 34.20 -2.00
C GLU A 747 -11.55 33.57 -0.73
N LEU A 748 -12.13 32.45 -0.29
CA LEU A 748 -11.60 31.66 0.83
C LEU A 748 -10.33 30.90 0.38
N ASP A 749 -9.23 31.05 1.14
CA ASP A 749 -7.93 30.43 0.87
C ASP A 749 -7.80 29.03 1.49
N LEU A 750 -8.36 28.83 2.68
CA LEU A 750 -8.17 27.61 3.48
C LEU A 750 -9.36 27.29 4.39
N LEU A 751 -9.72 26.01 4.45
CA LEU A 751 -10.60 25.45 5.47
C LEU A 751 -9.81 24.53 6.42
N ILE A 752 -9.70 24.92 7.69
CA ILE A 752 -9.23 24.04 8.76
C ILE A 752 -10.41 23.18 9.23
N VAL A 753 -10.18 21.88 9.45
CA VAL A 753 -11.23 20.97 9.89
C VAL A 753 -10.75 20.11 11.06
N ILE A 754 -11.49 20.12 12.17
CA ILE A 754 -11.26 19.20 13.29
C ILE A 754 -12.17 17.98 13.11
N LEU A 755 -11.57 16.79 13.07
CA LEU A 755 -12.24 15.50 12.89
C LEU A 755 -12.08 14.59 14.11
N PRO A 756 -13.08 13.78 14.47
CA PRO A 756 -12.92 12.74 15.47
C PRO A 756 -11.87 11.70 15.05
N ASP A 757 -11.20 11.10 16.03
CA ASP A 757 -10.10 10.14 15.79
C ASP A 757 -10.53 8.89 15.02
N ASN A 758 -11.75 8.40 15.24
CA ASN A 758 -12.46 7.50 14.34
C ASN A 758 -13.50 8.32 13.56
N ASN A 759 -13.35 8.41 12.24
CA ASN A 759 -14.14 9.28 11.37
C ASN A 759 -14.87 8.56 10.21
N GLY A 760 -14.65 7.25 9.99
CA GLY A 760 -15.39 6.49 8.98
C GLY A 760 -15.31 7.11 7.58
N SER A 761 -16.46 7.35 6.93
CA SER A 761 -16.49 7.99 5.59
C SER A 761 -16.25 9.50 5.63
N LEU A 762 -16.40 10.16 6.79
CA LEU A 762 -16.41 11.63 6.93
C LEU A 762 -15.21 12.31 6.28
N TYR A 763 -14.02 11.73 6.39
CA TYR A 763 -12.82 12.25 5.75
C TYR A 763 -12.91 12.22 4.22
N GLY A 764 -13.39 11.11 3.65
CA GLY A 764 -13.55 10.93 2.21
C GLY A 764 -14.69 11.77 1.63
N ASP A 765 -15.83 11.84 2.32
CA ASP A 765 -16.96 12.71 1.96
C ASP A 765 -16.56 14.18 1.95
N LEU A 766 -15.89 14.64 3.02
CA LEU A 766 -15.37 15.99 3.10
C LEU A 766 -14.32 16.28 2.03
N LYS A 767 -13.41 15.33 1.77
CA LYS A 767 -12.37 15.50 0.75
C LYS A 767 -12.98 15.67 -0.64
N ARG A 768 -13.92 14.79 -1.02
CA ARG A 768 -14.72 14.90 -2.24
C ARG A 768 -15.35 16.29 -2.34
N ILE A 769 -16.22 16.66 -1.39
CA ILE A 769 -17.00 17.90 -1.47
C ILE A 769 -16.10 19.15 -1.52
N CYS A 770 -15.00 19.18 -0.76
CA CYS A 770 -14.02 20.27 -0.86
C CYS A 770 -13.36 20.35 -2.24
N GLU A 771 -12.90 19.22 -2.78
CA GLU A 771 -11.99 19.18 -3.94
C GLU A 771 -12.71 19.02 -5.29
N THR A 772 -14.00 18.61 -5.31
CA THR A 772 -14.86 18.54 -6.50
C THR A 772 -15.93 19.63 -6.55
N ASP A 773 -16.68 19.85 -5.46
CA ASP A 773 -17.88 20.70 -5.49
C ASP A 773 -17.56 22.17 -5.19
N LEU A 774 -16.59 22.42 -4.31
CA LEU A 774 -16.29 23.76 -3.76
C LEU A 774 -14.96 24.36 -4.24
N GLY A 775 -14.06 23.56 -4.84
CA GLY A 775 -12.71 24.01 -5.22
C GLY A 775 -11.84 24.47 -4.03
N LEU A 776 -12.17 24.04 -2.81
CA LEU A 776 -11.69 24.61 -1.56
C LEU A 776 -10.55 23.79 -0.95
N VAL A 777 -9.41 24.43 -0.73
CA VAL A 777 -8.26 23.83 -0.05
C VAL A 777 -8.62 23.53 1.42
N SER A 778 -8.61 22.25 1.81
CA SER A 778 -8.95 21.83 3.17
C SER A 778 -7.84 21.04 3.89
N GLN A 779 -7.62 21.35 5.17
CA GLN A 779 -6.64 20.72 6.06
C GLN A 779 -7.31 20.14 7.31
N CYS A 780 -7.39 18.82 7.35
CA CYS A 780 -7.99 18.07 8.45
C CYS A 780 -6.99 17.78 9.58
N CYS A 781 -7.45 17.87 10.83
CA CYS A 781 -6.69 17.62 12.05
C CYS A 781 -7.50 16.72 12.99
N LEU A 782 -6.90 15.68 13.56
CA LEU A 782 -7.60 14.75 14.45
C LEU A 782 -7.66 15.26 15.90
N THR A 783 -8.75 14.97 16.60
CA THR A 783 -9.03 15.36 18.00
C THR A 783 -7.84 15.14 18.95
N LYS A 784 -7.16 13.97 18.92
CA LYS A 784 -5.97 13.71 19.75
C LYS A 784 -4.84 14.73 19.59
N HIS A 785 -4.71 15.36 18.42
CA HIS A 785 -3.69 16.37 18.15
C HIS A 785 -4.17 17.79 18.53
N VAL A 786 -5.48 18.05 18.47
CA VAL A 786 -6.10 19.27 19.00
C VAL A 786 -5.93 19.35 20.52
N PHE A 787 -6.13 18.25 21.24
CA PHE A 787 -5.86 18.19 22.69
C PHE A 787 -4.36 18.29 23.04
N LYS A 788 -3.47 17.71 22.22
CA LYS A 788 -2.03 17.65 22.56
C LYS A 788 -1.22 18.88 22.13
N MET A 789 -1.64 19.61 21.09
CA MET A 789 -1.01 20.83 20.54
C MET A 789 0.54 20.78 20.42
N SER A 790 1.14 19.61 20.13
CA SER A 790 2.60 19.52 20.14
C SER A 790 3.23 20.34 19.01
N LYS A 791 4.24 21.15 19.33
CA LYS A 791 4.89 22.07 18.37
C LYS A 791 5.39 21.34 17.11
N GLN A 792 5.90 20.11 17.25
CA GLN A 792 6.29 19.26 16.11
C GLN A 792 5.11 18.85 15.22
N TYR A 793 3.91 18.60 15.78
CA TYR A 793 2.71 18.34 14.98
C TYR A 793 2.28 19.61 14.24
N LEU A 794 2.21 20.75 14.94
CA LEU A 794 1.83 22.03 14.32
C LEU A 794 2.77 22.42 13.18
N ALA A 795 4.10 22.25 13.36
CA ALA A 795 5.08 22.48 12.29
C ALA A 795 4.88 21.52 11.10
N ASN A 796 4.58 20.25 11.35
CA ASN A 796 4.29 19.27 10.29
C ASN A 796 2.96 19.57 9.56
N VAL A 797 1.98 20.17 10.24
CA VAL A 797 0.74 20.63 9.59
C VAL A 797 0.99 21.91 8.78
N ALA A 798 1.75 22.88 9.30
CA ALA A 798 2.15 24.08 8.57
C ALA A 798 2.87 23.72 7.25
N LEU A 799 3.79 22.75 7.28
CA LEU A 799 4.46 22.23 6.07
C LEU A 799 3.48 21.65 5.02
N LYS A 800 2.32 21.12 5.45
CA LYS A 800 1.27 20.61 4.56
C LYS A 800 0.35 21.73 4.05
N ILE A 801 0.05 22.73 4.88
CA ILE A 801 -0.73 23.91 4.46
C ILE A 801 0.07 24.69 3.42
N ASN A 802 1.35 24.98 3.68
CA ASN A 802 2.20 25.78 2.80
C ASN A 802 2.22 25.29 1.35
N VAL A 803 2.44 23.98 1.14
CA VAL A 803 2.45 23.36 -0.20
C VAL A 803 1.06 23.45 -0.85
N LYS A 804 -0.02 23.22 -0.09
CA LYS A 804 -1.40 23.31 -0.61
C LYS A 804 -1.78 24.70 -1.10
N VAL A 805 -1.25 25.76 -0.48
CA VAL A 805 -1.47 27.16 -0.89
C VAL A 805 -0.35 27.69 -1.81
N GLY A 806 0.38 26.81 -2.49
CA GLY A 806 1.36 27.16 -3.53
C GLY A 806 2.74 27.62 -3.02
N GLY A 807 3.02 27.47 -1.73
CA GLY A 807 4.34 27.67 -1.13
C GLY A 807 5.37 26.60 -1.55
N ARG A 808 6.63 26.81 -1.16
CA ARG A 808 7.72 25.82 -1.25
C ARG A 808 8.38 25.68 0.12
N ASN A 809 8.46 24.46 0.65
CA ASN A 809 9.00 24.23 1.99
C ASN A 809 10.53 24.40 2.04
N THR A 810 11.21 23.82 1.06
CA THR A 810 12.67 23.85 0.86
C THR A 810 12.95 23.59 -0.64
N VAL A 811 14.10 24.00 -1.14
CA VAL A 811 14.62 23.62 -2.47
C VAL A 811 16.02 23.00 -2.31
N LEU A 812 16.56 22.34 -3.34
CA LEU A 812 17.95 21.87 -3.31
C LEU A 812 18.89 23.01 -3.72
N VAL A 813 19.99 23.22 -2.98
CA VAL A 813 21.00 24.26 -3.33
C VAL A 813 21.54 24.04 -4.74
N ASP A 814 21.81 22.79 -5.10
CA ASP A 814 22.31 22.43 -6.43
C ASP A 814 21.30 22.65 -7.56
N ALA A 815 19.99 22.67 -7.27
CA ALA A 815 18.96 22.99 -8.26
C ALA A 815 18.99 24.48 -8.62
N LEU A 816 19.12 25.36 -7.62
CA LEU A 816 19.25 26.81 -7.82
C LEU A 816 20.51 27.15 -8.65
N THR A 817 21.62 26.45 -8.41
CA THR A 817 22.86 26.62 -9.18
C THR A 817 22.92 25.81 -10.48
N ARG A 818 21.84 25.10 -10.87
CA ARG A 818 21.76 24.23 -12.07
C ARG A 818 22.82 23.12 -12.16
N ARG A 819 23.26 22.60 -11.01
CA ARG A 819 24.33 21.58 -10.87
C ARG A 819 23.82 20.14 -10.73
N ILE A 820 22.52 19.92 -10.59
CA ILE A 820 21.93 18.55 -10.61
C ILE A 820 21.92 18.06 -12.07
N PRO A 821 22.73 17.04 -12.43
CA PRO A 821 22.84 16.59 -13.83
C PRO A 821 21.53 15.98 -14.31
N LEU A 822 21.25 16.12 -15.61
CA LEU A 822 20.05 15.65 -16.31
C LEU A 822 18.72 16.27 -15.88
N VAL A 823 18.66 16.95 -14.72
CA VAL A 823 17.45 17.57 -14.14
C VAL A 823 17.47 19.09 -14.29
N SER A 824 18.56 19.74 -13.86
CA SER A 824 18.60 21.21 -13.70
C SER A 824 19.43 21.95 -14.76
N ASP A 825 20.15 21.22 -15.62
CA ASP A 825 21.00 21.81 -16.68
C ASP A 825 20.20 22.41 -17.84
N ARG A 826 19.00 21.87 -18.12
CA ARG A 826 18.04 22.35 -19.12
C ARG A 826 16.61 21.97 -18.72
N PRO A 827 15.57 22.62 -19.26
CA PRO A 827 14.17 22.34 -18.93
C PRO A 827 13.84 20.85 -18.97
N THR A 828 13.54 20.29 -17.81
CA THR A 828 13.28 18.85 -17.63
C THR A 828 12.05 18.70 -16.75
N ILE A 829 11.15 17.81 -17.16
CA ILE A 829 9.95 17.44 -16.38
C ILE A 829 10.16 16.05 -15.77
N ILE A 830 9.85 15.91 -14.49
CA ILE A 830 9.86 14.62 -13.79
C ILE A 830 8.42 14.18 -13.56
N PHE A 831 8.08 13.01 -14.07
CA PHE A 831 6.84 12.28 -13.81
C PHE A 831 7.02 11.24 -12.72
N GLY A 832 5.95 10.93 -12.02
CA GLY A 832 5.79 9.70 -11.23
C GLY A 832 4.42 9.11 -11.47
N ALA A 833 4.31 7.79 -11.59
CA ALA A 833 3.04 7.08 -11.81
C ALA A 833 2.83 5.91 -10.84
N ASP A 834 1.57 5.64 -10.51
CA ASP A 834 1.16 4.53 -9.64
C ASP A 834 -0.22 4.00 -10.05
N VAL A 835 -0.52 2.74 -9.72
CA VAL A 835 -1.83 2.12 -9.91
C VAL A 835 -2.27 1.38 -8.65
N THR A 836 -3.25 1.96 -7.95
CA THR A 836 -3.87 1.30 -6.80
C THR A 836 -4.96 0.32 -7.27
N HIS A 837 -4.79 -0.96 -6.95
CA HIS A 837 -5.80 -2.01 -7.17
C HIS A 837 -6.75 -2.16 -5.96
N PRO A 838 -7.97 -2.69 -6.16
CA PRO A 838 -8.86 -3.08 -5.08
C PRO A 838 -8.32 -4.20 -4.18
N HIS A 839 -8.80 -4.23 -2.94
CA HIS A 839 -8.48 -5.29 -1.98
C HIS A 839 -8.85 -6.69 -2.51
N PRO A 840 -8.15 -7.77 -2.10
CA PRO A 840 -8.50 -9.13 -2.49
C PRO A 840 -9.94 -9.50 -2.08
N GLY A 841 -10.76 -9.91 -3.05
CA GLY A 841 -12.19 -10.23 -2.85
C GLY A 841 -13.16 -9.06 -2.99
N GLU A 842 -12.68 -7.88 -3.40
CA GLU A 842 -13.50 -6.87 -4.09
C GLU A 842 -13.29 -7.06 -5.59
N ASP A 843 -14.25 -7.67 -6.29
CA ASP A 843 -14.09 -8.10 -7.69
C ASP A 843 -14.73 -7.12 -8.70
N SER A 844 -15.40 -6.05 -8.22
CA SER A 844 -16.12 -5.06 -9.04
C SER A 844 -15.57 -3.63 -8.97
N SER A 845 -14.77 -3.31 -7.94
CA SER A 845 -14.11 -2.00 -7.80
C SER A 845 -13.12 -1.76 -8.96
N PRO A 846 -13.01 -0.54 -9.53
CA PRO A 846 -12.02 -0.22 -10.56
C PRO A 846 -10.60 -0.14 -9.97
N SER A 847 -9.59 -0.21 -10.82
CA SER A 847 -8.24 0.24 -10.44
C SER A 847 -8.13 1.75 -10.63
N ILE A 848 -7.39 2.44 -9.76
CA ILE A 848 -7.17 3.89 -9.87
C ILE A 848 -5.71 4.11 -10.29
N ALA A 849 -5.51 4.68 -11.48
CA ALA A 849 -4.21 5.15 -11.91
C ALA A 849 -4.01 6.61 -11.51
N ALA A 850 -2.84 6.93 -10.98
CA ALA A 850 -2.40 8.28 -10.65
C ALA A 850 -1.14 8.62 -11.43
N VAL A 851 -1.07 9.82 -11.99
CA VAL A 851 0.13 10.34 -12.67
C VAL A 851 0.37 11.76 -12.18
N VAL A 852 1.55 12.00 -11.61
CA VAL A 852 2.01 13.33 -11.21
C VAL A 852 3.14 13.79 -12.12
N ALA A 853 3.30 15.11 -12.27
CA ALA A 853 4.48 15.70 -12.88
C ALA A 853 4.90 17.01 -12.23
N SER A 854 6.21 17.26 -12.18
CA SER A 854 6.79 18.51 -11.71
C SER A 854 6.25 19.71 -12.49
N GLN A 855 6.07 20.86 -11.84
CA GLN A 855 5.49 22.08 -12.42
C GLN A 855 6.40 23.31 -12.31
N ASP A 856 7.58 23.16 -11.70
CA ASP A 856 8.61 24.20 -11.61
C ASP A 856 10.00 23.65 -11.97
N TRP A 857 10.81 24.52 -12.57
CA TRP A 857 12.18 24.24 -13.01
C TRP A 857 13.00 25.54 -12.88
N PRO A 858 14.25 25.50 -12.37
CA PRO A 858 15.05 24.31 -12.09
C PRO A 858 14.80 23.63 -10.74
N GLU A 859 13.91 24.14 -9.88
CA GLU A 859 13.84 23.68 -8.48
C GLU A 859 13.12 22.33 -8.26
N VAL A 860 12.18 21.97 -9.14
CA VAL A 860 11.46 20.67 -9.17
C VAL A 860 10.83 20.31 -7.81
N THR A 861 10.07 21.25 -7.22
CA THR A 861 9.44 21.13 -5.89
C THR A 861 7.91 21.12 -5.90
N LYS A 862 7.28 21.65 -6.96
CA LYS A 862 5.83 21.68 -7.14
C LYS A 862 5.44 20.57 -8.11
N TYR A 863 4.36 19.86 -7.80
CA TYR A 863 3.81 18.79 -8.66
C TYR A 863 2.32 19.01 -8.85
N ALA A 864 1.83 18.76 -10.06
CA ALA A 864 0.40 18.60 -10.36
C ALA A 864 0.12 17.10 -10.51
N GLY A 865 -1.08 16.67 -10.13
CA GLY A 865 -1.52 15.28 -10.23
C GLY A 865 -2.82 15.16 -11.00
N LEU A 866 -2.93 14.09 -11.78
CA LEU A 866 -4.15 13.62 -12.42
C LEU A 866 -4.44 12.20 -11.95
N VAL A 867 -5.72 11.85 -11.86
CA VAL A 867 -6.19 10.50 -11.54
C VAL A 867 -7.20 10.03 -12.57
N SER A 868 -7.21 8.74 -12.88
CA SER A 868 -8.14 8.13 -13.84
C SER A 868 -8.51 6.73 -13.39
N ALA A 869 -9.80 6.39 -13.46
CA ALA A 869 -10.29 5.05 -13.14
C ALA A 869 -10.17 4.13 -14.38
N GLN A 870 -9.70 2.91 -14.17
CA GLN A 870 -9.49 1.91 -15.22
C GLN A 870 -9.95 0.52 -14.77
N ALA A 871 -9.90 -0.45 -15.69
CA ALA A 871 -10.45 -1.78 -15.48
C ALA A 871 -9.91 -2.50 -14.22
N HIS A 872 -10.69 -3.48 -13.73
CA HIS A 872 -10.37 -4.23 -12.51
C HIS A 872 -9.02 -4.95 -12.63
N ARG A 873 -8.07 -4.66 -11.71
CA ARG A 873 -6.69 -5.20 -11.69
C ARG A 873 -5.88 -4.98 -12.96
N GLN A 874 -6.25 -3.94 -13.73
CA GLN A 874 -5.47 -3.47 -14.87
C GLN A 874 -4.25 -2.68 -14.37
N GLU A 875 -3.04 -3.16 -14.68
CA GLU A 875 -1.78 -2.49 -14.35
C GLU A 875 -1.41 -1.40 -15.37
N LEU A 876 -1.50 -1.68 -16.68
CA LEU A 876 -1.12 -0.70 -17.70
C LEU A 876 -2.08 0.51 -17.68
N ILE A 877 -1.52 1.71 -17.48
CA ILE A 877 -2.28 2.96 -17.32
C ILE A 877 -2.97 3.34 -18.64
N GLN A 878 -4.28 3.08 -18.72
CA GLN A 878 -5.06 3.24 -19.94
C GLN A 878 -5.22 4.70 -20.40
N ASP A 879 -5.20 5.66 -19.47
CA ASP A 879 -5.39 7.10 -19.74
C ASP A 879 -4.06 7.88 -19.83
N LEU A 880 -2.90 7.19 -19.82
CA LEU A 880 -1.56 7.81 -19.83
C LEU A 880 -1.35 8.66 -21.08
N PHE A 881 -1.66 8.08 -22.23
CA PHE A 881 -1.81 8.71 -23.53
C PHE A 881 -3.00 8.05 -24.23
N LYS A 882 -3.88 8.85 -24.84
CA LYS A 882 -5.02 8.36 -25.63
C LYS A 882 -5.12 9.11 -26.94
N VAL A 883 -5.72 8.46 -27.93
CA VAL A 883 -6.16 9.07 -29.17
C VAL A 883 -7.66 8.78 -29.33
N TYR A 884 -8.44 9.77 -29.72
CA TYR A 884 -9.87 9.62 -29.97
C TYR A 884 -10.28 10.45 -31.20
N GLN A 885 -11.31 10.00 -31.91
CA GLN A 885 -11.93 10.80 -32.97
C GLN A 885 -12.89 11.80 -32.33
N ASP A 886 -12.67 13.08 -32.61
CA ASP A 886 -13.58 14.19 -32.34
C ASP A 886 -14.37 14.47 -33.63
N PRO A 887 -15.73 14.48 -33.61
CA PRO A 887 -16.53 14.65 -34.83
C PRO A 887 -16.27 15.93 -35.63
N VAL A 888 -15.72 16.97 -35.00
CA VAL A 888 -15.44 18.27 -35.62
C VAL A 888 -13.94 18.47 -35.87
N ARG A 889 -13.09 17.90 -35.00
CA ARG A 889 -11.64 18.14 -34.99
C ARG A 889 -10.80 16.97 -35.51
N GLY A 890 -11.45 15.87 -35.93
CA GLY A 890 -10.77 14.66 -36.38
C GLY A 890 -9.99 13.99 -35.25
N THR A 891 -8.80 13.49 -35.55
CA THR A 891 -8.03 12.67 -34.60
C THR A 891 -7.34 13.52 -33.53
N VAL A 892 -7.91 13.54 -32.32
CA VAL A 892 -7.41 14.32 -31.18
C VAL A 892 -6.57 13.44 -30.25
N THR A 893 -5.37 13.91 -29.94
CA THR A 893 -4.50 13.31 -28.91
C THR A 893 -4.81 13.88 -27.52
N GLY A 894 -4.75 13.02 -26.50
CA GLY A 894 -5.12 13.31 -25.12
C GLY A 894 -4.40 12.40 -24.12
N GLY A 895 -4.90 12.37 -22.89
CA GLY A 895 -4.34 11.57 -21.79
C GLY A 895 -3.45 12.37 -20.84
N MET A 896 -3.11 11.74 -19.72
CA MET A 896 -2.54 12.39 -18.53
C MET A 896 -1.19 13.05 -18.80
N ILE A 897 -0.31 12.42 -19.61
CA ILE A 897 0.99 13.01 -19.99
C ILE A 897 0.81 14.33 -20.74
N ARG A 898 -0.13 14.40 -21.68
CA ARG A 898 -0.35 15.60 -22.52
C ARG A 898 -0.75 16.81 -21.67
N GLU A 899 -1.72 16.64 -20.77
CA GLU A 899 -2.19 17.74 -19.93
C GLU A 899 -1.13 18.19 -18.92
N LEU A 900 -0.32 17.27 -18.39
CA LEU A 900 0.80 17.59 -17.49
C LEU A 900 1.95 18.31 -18.22
N LEU A 901 2.25 17.97 -19.48
CA LEU A 901 3.20 18.70 -20.33
C LEU A 901 2.71 20.12 -20.65
N ILE A 902 1.41 20.26 -20.96
CA ILE A 902 0.79 21.58 -21.19
C ILE A 902 0.81 22.42 -19.89
N SER A 903 0.54 21.80 -18.74
CA SER A 903 0.63 22.46 -17.43
C SER A 903 2.05 22.93 -17.12
N PHE A 904 3.07 22.09 -17.35
CA PHE A 904 4.47 22.49 -17.19
C PHE A 904 4.85 23.70 -18.08
N LYS A 905 4.46 23.70 -19.36
CA LYS A 905 4.73 24.84 -20.27
C LYS A 905 4.02 26.12 -19.82
N ARG A 906 2.81 26.01 -19.25
CA ARG A 906 2.08 27.16 -18.66
C ARG A 906 2.71 27.66 -17.36
N ALA A 907 3.26 26.78 -16.53
CA ALA A 907 3.79 27.10 -15.21
C ALA A 907 5.25 27.59 -15.22
N THR A 908 6.08 27.07 -16.15
CA THR A 908 7.51 27.41 -16.26
C THR A 908 7.83 28.39 -17.39
N GLY A 909 6.91 28.57 -18.34
CA GLY A 909 7.19 29.23 -19.62
C GLY A 909 8.00 28.35 -20.59
N GLU A 910 8.47 27.17 -20.20
CA GLU A 910 9.43 26.35 -20.95
C GLU A 910 8.86 25.06 -21.55
N LYS A 911 9.41 24.61 -22.69
CA LYS A 911 9.08 23.28 -23.22
C LYS A 911 10.10 22.28 -22.65
N PRO A 912 9.68 21.18 -22.01
CA PRO A 912 10.63 20.21 -21.48
C PRO A 912 11.43 19.56 -22.61
N GLN A 913 12.75 19.63 -22.50
CA GLN A 913 13.73 19.03 -23.40
C GLN A 913 14.12 17.61 -22.97
N ARG A 914 13.83 17.24 -21.72
CA ARG A 914 13.87 15.86 -21.21
C ARG A 914 12.61 15.53 -20.41
N ILE A 915 12.28 14.24 -20.41
CA ILE A 915 11.29 13.62 -19.53
C ILE A 915 12.04 12.59 -18.69
N ILE A 916 11.87 12.64 -17.37
CA ILE A 916 12.21 11.54 -16.46
C ILE A 916 10.89 10.96 -15.98
N PHE A 917 10.76 9.64 -15.93
CA PHE A 917 9.53 8.94 -15.55
C PHE A 917 9.87 7.88 -14.51
N TYR A 918 9.18 7.94 -13.36
CA TYR A 918 9.27 6.99 -12.25
C TYR A 918 8.00 6.15 -12.16
#